data_AF-A0A135UUK5-F1
#
_entry.id   AF-A0A135UUK5-F1
#
_cell.length_a   1.000
_cell.length_b   1.000
_cell.length_c   1.000
_cell.angle_alpha   90.00
_cell.angle_beta   90.00
_cell.angle_gamma   90.00
#
_symmetry.space_group_name_H-M   'P 1'
#
loop_
_entity.id
_entity.type
_entity.pdbx_description
1 polymer ?
#
loop_
_entity_poly.entity_id
_entity_poly.type
_entity_poly.pdbx_seq_one_letter_code
_entity_poly.pdbx_strand_id
1 'polypeptide(L)'
;MAHLLVLLLAVVSGTLCQEAPQVQTRNGSYTGVHLPLLNQDYFLGMPFAQPPVQGPLRFSPPASLNTSWTGSRDATQFGNICYGYGNDNNRLAALGFKISEDCLSINVVRPSNYTDQLMPVAVYIYGGGYFQGGSADPRLNFSSMICDSVAAGKPIIGVSFNYRLSAFGFLGGSELVAAGAANLGFRDQRLALHWNIAAFGGDPAEVTIFGNSAGAGSVGAQLLAYNGRDDGLFRGAISQSGAPAGFSPFSSFLDVAKWDEVYDNITAGAGCNTTDTLDCLRNVPIDVLNAVINSTATSGASYGLVFDGDFVADAPGAQLAKGNFVKVPYIIGHNTDEGSAFLPGNNFDNATFYPTSKIDTDEQFRDYIVSLKANETVASRLFELYPQNATDQALATYSDDLGAELGYQYKRAVTLAGDSNIIAPTRYTAQMWAAYNVPLYKYRWNVIVSGLPRYIGATHAKEIFFVFNDQSRDDYDVWPLLEKPQSFSDLASIMATAWASFVATGDPNSNGSGEFNIPKSLINIGRLLTLSIVVNGTNWPLYNESKKNFVFTGNVSSHVEDDDTPYNTVHRLHIFAQFHPMADSEPHHHTGGAQDNDPASKHKKPQQNNANAPPPESFPEYARRTAEKLPPPTFIILALLFGLYIIFSSSQQNQRSAADLSSPPVAPSVVTTTIYQEHQPSSTPTVVVDTSPKMSTEQTFIAIKPDGVQRGLIGPIVSRFETRGFKLVAIKLMTPGKEHLQAHYADLKDKPFFAGLIEYMNSGPICAMVWEGRDAVKTGRVLLGATNPLASAPGTIRGDYAIDVGRNVCHGSDSVENAKKEIALWFKDGDVVSYKSSQFDWVYEKP
;
A
#
# COMPACT_ATOMS: atom_id res chain seq x y z
N MET A 1 58.63 -44.48 21.17
CA MET A 1 58.14 -44.05 22.51
C MET A 1 57.67 -42.61 22.35
N ALA A 2 56.46 -42.17 22.67
CA ALA A 2 55.31 -42.81 23.31
C ALA A 2 54.02 -42.10 22.86
N HIS A 3 52.92 -42.83 22.99
CA HIS A 3 51.55 -42.58 22.55
C HIS A 3 50.80 -41.48 23.34
N LEU A 4 49.86 -40.78 22.69
CA LEU A 4 48.39 -40.87 22.91
C LEU A 4 47.69 -39.84 21.97
N LEU A 5 46.87 -40.28 20.99
CA LEU A 5 45.39 -40.22 20.96
C LEU A 5 44.81 -38.84 21.35
N VAL A 6 43.94 -38.22 20.56
CA VAL A 6 42.54 -38.64 20.34
C VAL A 6 41.99 -38.09 19.01
N LEU A 7 41.13 -38.90 18.37
CA LEU A 7 40.28 -38.61 17.23
C LEU A 7 39.68 -37.18 17.23
N LEU A 8 39.89 -36.45 16.15
CA LEU A 8 38.90 -35.51 15.64
C LEU A 8 38.33 -36.11 14.35
N LEU A 9 37.13 -36.65 14.50
CA LEU A 9 36.24 -37.01 13.40
C LEU A 9 36.22 -35.88 12.38
N ALA A 10 36.39 -36.26 11.12
CA ALA A 10 35.97 -35.48 9.99
C ALA A 10 34.47 -35.20 10.12
N VAL A 11 34.12 -34.03 10.65
CA VAL A 11 32.85 -33.37 10.34
C VAL A 11 33.21 -32.28 9.37
N VAL A 12 33.20 -32.64 8.09
CA VAL A 12 32.94 -31.66 7.03
C VAL A 12 31.53 -31.18 7.31
N SER A 13 31.39 -30.07 8.03
CA SER A 13 30.13 -29.34 8.09
C SER A 13 29.91 -28.77 6.70
N GLY A 14 29.29 -29.59 5.84
CA GLY A 14 28.61 -29.10 4.66
C GLY A 14 27.65 -28.03 5.14
N THR A 15 27.93 -26.78 4.79
CA THR A 15 26.86 -25.79 4.68
C THR A 15 25.99 -26.33 3.57
N LEU A 16 24.93 -27.06 3.94
CA LEU A 16 23.85 -27.39 3.02
C LEU A 16 23.43 -26.05 2.42
N CYS A 17 23.74 -25.83 1.16
CA CYS A 17 23.11 -24.79 0.37
C CYS A 17 21.64 -25.19 0.36
N GLN A 18 20.82 -24.56 1.22
CA GLN A 18 19.40 -24.86 1.29
C GLN A 18 18.82 -24.59 -0.10
N GLU A 19 18.35 -25.63 -0.77
CA GLU A 19 17.81 -25.50 -2.12
C GLU A 19 16.69 -24.47 -2.12
N ALA A 20 16.64 -23.65 -3.18
CA ALA A 20 15.60 -22.65 -3.33
C ALA A 20 14.22 -23.33 -3.22
N PRO A 21 13.29 -22.78 -2.41
CA PRO A 21 12.05 -23.45 -2.12
C PRO A 21 11.24 -23.61 -3.40
N GLN A 22 10.73 -24.82 -3.65
CA GLN A 22 9.90 -25.12 -4.81
C GLN A 22 8.52 -25.57 -4.39
N VAL A 23 7.53 -25.24 -5.23
CA VAL A 23 6.13 -25.61 -5.03
C VAL A 23 5.50 -26.02 -6.35
N GLN A 24 4.75 -27.12 -6.33
CA GLN A 24 3.99 -27.61 -7.49
C GLN A 24 2.53 -27.18 -7.35
N THR A 25 2.07 -26.30 -8.25
CA THR A 25 0.65 -25.93 -8.35
C THR A 25 -0.06 -26.79 -9.42
N ARG A 26 -1.36 -26.56 -9.62
CA ARG A 26 -2.13 -27.23 -10.69
C ARG A 26 -1.62 -26.93 -12.09
N ASN A 27 -1.12 -25.72 -12.33
CA ASN A 27 -0.66 -25.29 -13.65
C ASN A 27 0.83 -25.58 -13.88
N GLY A 28 1.64 -25.66 -12.84
CA GLY A 28 3.07 -25.96 -12.94
C GLY A 28 3.83 -25.61 -11.67
N SER A 29 5.17 -25.76 -11.71
CA SER A 29 6.02 -25.45 -10.55
C SER A 29 6.48 -24.00 -10.52
N TYR A 30 6.72 -23.51 -9.31
CA TYR A 30 7.39 -22.25 -9.03
C TYR A 30 8.59 -22.44 -8.10
N THR A 31 9.63 -21.64 -8.32
CA THR A 31 10.82 -21.55 -7.46
C THR A 31 10.82 -20.18 -6.79
N GLY A 32 10.82 -20.17 -5.46
CA GLY A 32 10.83 -18.97 -4.62
C GLY A 32 12.21 -18.63 -4.06
N VAL A 33 12.22 -17.69 -3.11
CA VAL A 33 13.41 -17.29 -2.32
C VAL A 33 13.24 -17.78 -0.89
N HIS A 34 14.28 -18.40 -0.33
CA HIS A 34 14.37 -18.60 1.12
C HIS A 34 15.11 -17.43 1.76
N LEU A 35 14.58 -16.87 2.85
CA LEU A 35 15.22 -15.84 3.66
C LEU A 35 15.72 -16.45 4.98
N PRO A 36 17.02 -16.81 5.08
CA PRO A 36 17.56 -17.51 6.26
C PRO A 36 17.40 -16.76 7.57
N LEU A 37 17.46 -15.41 7.54
CA LEU A 37 17.35 -14.58 8.74
C LEU A 37 15.96 -14.65 9.38
N LEU A 38 14.92 -14.79 8.57
CA LEU A 38 13.52 -14.87 9.02
C LEU A 38 13.01 -16.31 9.06
N ASN A 39 13.74 -17.25 8.44
CA ASN A 39 13.32 -18.61 8.18
C ASN A 39 11.95 -18.68 7.47
N GLN A 40 11.84 -17.92 6.38
CA GLN A 40 10.63 -17.78 5.58
C GLN A 40 10.91 -18.03 4.10
N ASP A 41 9.91 -18.57 3.40
CA ASP A 41 9.91 -18.75 1.95
C ASP A 41 8.99 -17.73 1.28
N TYR A 42 9.46 -17.16 0.18
CA TYR A 42 8.81 -16.12 -0.60
C TYR A 42 8.54 -16.65 -1.99
N PHE A 43 7.28 -16.59 -2.42
CA PHE A 43 6.86 -16.84 -3.79
C PHE A 43 6.10 -15.62 -4.29
N LEU A 44 6.70 -14.84 -5.17
CA LEU A 44 6.26 -13.51 -5.54
C LEU A 44 5.90 -13.46 -7.03
N GLY A 45 4.96 -12.58 -7.39
CA GLY A 45 4.67 -12.24 -8.78
C GLY A 45 4.04 -13.35 -9.62
N MET A 46 3.43 -14.37 -9.00
CA MET A 46 2.85 -15.48 -9.73
C MET A 46 1.52 -15.05 -10.38
N PRO A 47 1.26 -15.35 -11.66
CA PRO A 47 -0.04 -15.04 -12.26
C PRO A 47 -1.15 -15.90 -11.63
N PHE A 48 -2.26 -15.28 -11.24
CA PHE A 48 -3.47 -16.01 -10.81
C PHE A 48 -4.59 -15.98 -11.85
N ALA A 49 -4.47 -15.12 -12.86
CA ALA A 49 -5.42 -14.95 -13.95
C ALA A 49 -4.68 -14.82 -15.30
N GLN A 50 -5.42 -15.01 -16.40
CA GLN A 50 -4.94 -14.59 -17.71
C GLN A 50 -4.81 -13.07 -17.76
N PRO A 51 -3.79 -12.52 -18.46
CA PRO A 51 -3.54 -11.09 -18.48
C PRO A 51 -4.67 -10.32 -19.18
N PRO A 52 -5.34 -9.35 -18.53
CA PRO A 52 -6.44 -8.58 -19.11
C PRO A 52 -5.91 -7.41 -19.98
N VAL A 53 -5.02 -7.73 -20.91
CA VAL A 53 -4.39 -6.78 -21.85
C VAL A 53 -5.30 -6.47 -23.04
N GLN A 54 -4.88 -5.53 -23.88
CA GLN A 54 -5.51 -5.19 -25.17
C GLN A 54 -6.09 -6.41 -25.90
N GLY A 55 -7.37 -6.34 -26.22
CA GLY A 55 -8.17 -7.43 -26.79
C GLY A 55 -9.32 -7.87 -25.88
N PRO A 56 -9.88 -9.08 -26.11
CA PRO A 56 -11.14 -9.52 -25.49
C PRO A 56 -11.15 -9.61 -23.96
N LEU A 57 -9.99 -9.70 -23.31
CA LEU A 57 -9.87 -9.80 -21.85
C LEU A 57 -9.82 -8.43 -21.15
N ARG A 58 -9.51 -7.35 -21.87
CA ARG A 58 -9.67 -6.00 -21.31
C ARG A 58 -11.15 -5.73 -21.06
N PHE A 59 -11.48 -5.07 -19.96
CA PHE A 59 -12.87 -4.77 -19.57
C PHE A 59 -13.78 -6.01 -19.60
N SER A 60 -13.25 -7.13 -19.13
CA SER A 60 -13.95 -8.41 -18.99
C SER A 60 -13.66 -9.00 -17.61
N PRO A 61 -14.57 -9.82 -17.05
CA PRO A 61 -14.28 -10.60 -15.85
C PRO A 61 -12.96 -11.39 -16.00
N PRO A 62 -12.16 -11.50 -14.94
CA PRO A 62 -10.88 -12.18 -15.02
C PRO A 62 -11.07 -13.66 -15.33
N ALA A 63 -10.24 -14.20 -16.23
CA ALA A 63 -10.27 -15.60 -16.59
C ALA A 63 -9.16 -16.37 -15.86
N SER A 64 -9.49 -17.54 -15.31
CA SER A 64 -8.47 -18.44 -14.75
C SER A 64 -7.42 -18.83 -15.79
N LEU A 65 -6.21 -19.14 -15.32
CA LEU A 65 -5.19 -19.75 -16.18
C LEU A 65 -5.71 -21.06 -16.79
N ASN A 66 -5.66 -21.15 -18.12
CA ASN A 66 -6.14 -22.30 -18.90
C ASN A 66 -5.00 -23.15 -19.49
N THR A 67 -3.75 -22.81 -19.17
CA THR A 67 -2.56 -23.53 -19.63
C THR A 67 -1.76 -24.05 -18.44
N SER A 68 -1.04 -25.15 -18.69
CA SER A 68 -0.04 -25.70 -17.78
C SER A 68 1.34 -25.67 -18.45
N TRP A 69 2.40 -25.66 -17.65
CA TRP A 69 3.78 -25.67 -18.13
C TRP A 69 4.62 -26.76 -17.46
N THR A 70 5.67 -27.19 -18.15
CA THR A 70 6.70 -28.09 -17.60
C THR A 70 7.85 -27.28 -17.02
N GLY A 71 8.52 -27.82 -16.00
CA GLY A 71 9.61 -27.14 -15.31
C GLY A 71 9.11 -26.11 -14.29
N SER A 72 10.04 -25.36 -13.71
CA SER A 72 9.75 -24.36 -12.68
C SER A 72 9.83 -22.95 -13.25
N ARG A 73 8.85 -22.11 -12.94
CA ARG A 73 8.89 -20.66 -13.20
C ARG A 73 9.48 -19.93 -12.01
N ASP A 74 10.16 -18.83 -12.30
CA ASP A 74 10.71 -17.95 -11.28
C ASP A 74 9.59 -17.21 -10.54
N ALA A 75 9.60 -17.25 -9.22
CA ALA A 75 8.70 -16.53 -8.32
C ALA A 75 9.50 -15.78 -7.25
N THR A 76 10.65 -15.20 -7.64
CA THR A 76 11.57 -14.53 -6.71
C THR A 76 11.36 -13.00 -6.64
N GLN A 77 10.49 -12.44 -7.48
CA GLN A 77 10.24 -11.00 -7.57
C GLN A 77 8.74 -10.69 -7.66
N PHE A 78 8.33 -9.53 -7.15
CA PHE A 78 6.95 -9.06 -7.30
C PHE A 78 6.59 -8.85 -8.77
N GLY A 79 5.30 -9.06 -9.09
CA GLY A 79 4.75 -8.79 -10.41
C GLY A 79 4.58 -7.30 -10.70
N ASN A 80 4.14 -6.98 -11.92
CA ASN A 80 3.81 -5.60 -12.30
C ASN A 80 2.65 -5.06 -11.45
N ILE A 81 2.64 -3.76 -11.18
CA ILE A 81 1.50 -3.08 -10.54
C ILE A 81 0.48 -2.66 -11.60
N CYS A 82 -0.80 -2.61 -11.22
CA CYS A 82 -1.88 -2.23 -12.13
C CYS A 82 -1.85 -0.73 -12.44
N TYR A 83 -2.45 -0.34 -13.58
CA TYR A 83 -2.70 1.06 -13.89
C TYR A 83 -3.57 1.72 -12.81
N GLY A 84 -3.04 2.78 -12.20
CA GLY A 84 -3.67 3.57 -11.15
C GLY A 84 -3.06 4.98 -11.10
N TYR A 85 -3.76 5.91 -10.44
CA TYR A 85 -3.52 7.35 -10.51
C TYR A 85 -3.49 7.96 -9.11
N GLY A 86 -2.31 8.02 -8.51
CA GLY A 86 -2.11 8.63 -7.20
C GLY A 86 -0.71 8.39 -6.66
N ASN A 87 -0.41 8.87 -5.46
CA ASN A 87 0.94 8.86 -4.93
C ASN A 87 1.44 7.47 -4.58
N ASP A 88 0.57 6.53 -4.23
CA ASP A 88 0.98 5.14 -4.02
C ASP A 88 1.53 4.54 -5.32
N ASN A 89 0.85 4.76 -6.46
CA ASN A 89 1.37 4.35 -7.76
C ASN A 89 2.67 5.07 -8.13
N ASN A 90 2.74 6.39 -7.91
CA ASN A 90 3.95 7.17 -8.17
C ASN A 90 5.14 6.67 -7.35
N ARG A 91 4.91 6.35 -6.08
CA ARG A 91 5.91 5.80 -5.17
C ARG A 91 6.37 4.42 -5.64
N LEU A 92 5.44 3.52 -5.95
CA LEU A 92 5.79 2.18 -6.43
C LEU A 92 6.57 2.26 -7.75
N ALA A 93 6.17 3.15 -8.65
CA ALA A 93 6.93 3.42 -9.88
C ALA A 93 8.34 3.97 -9.58
N ALA A 94 8.47 4.88 -8.61
CA ALA A 94 9.76 5.41 -8.16
C ALA A 94 10.67 4.33 -7.52
N LEU A 95 10.07 3.29 -6.92
CA LEU A 95 10.77 2.10 -6.43
C LEU A 95 11.14 1.12 -7.56
N GLY A 96 10.82 1.43 -8.81
CA GLY A 96 11.17 0.63 -9.98
C GLY A 96 10.13 -0.41 -10.39
N PHE A 97 8.95 -0.45 -9.75
CA PHE A 97 7.88 -1.35 -10.16
C PHE A 97 7.24 -0.88 -11.46
N LYS A 98 7.14 -1.79 -12.44
CA LYS A 98 6.53 -1.51 -13.74
C LYS A 98 4.99 -1.46 -13.61
N ILE A 99 4.38 -0.44 -14.19
CA ILE A 99 2.92 -0.34 -14.38
C ILE A 99 2.52 -1.09 -15.66
N SER A 100 1.49 -1.94 -15.59
CA SER A 100 1.05 -2.79 -16.72
C SER A 100 -0.43 -3.18 -16.60
N GLU A 101 -1.07 -3.53 -17.73
CA GLU A 101 -2.37 -4.24 -17.73
C GLU A 101 -2.19 -5.72 -17.34
N ASP A 102 -1.04 -6.30 -17.68
CA ASP A 102 -0.61 -7.60 -17.17
C ASP A 102 -0.09 -7.44 -15.73
N CYS A 103 -1.02 -7.28 -14.79
CA CYS A 103 -0.74 -7.00 -13.39
C CYS A 103 -1.37 -7.99 -12.40
N LEU A 104 -2.20 -8.95 -12.85
CA LEU A 104 -2.95 -9.88 -11.98
C LEU A 104 -2.04 -10.98 -11.41
N SER A 105 -1.18 -10.57 -10.48
CA SER A 105 -0.22 -11.41 -9.77
C SER A 105 -0.56 -11.59 -8.29
N ILE A 106 -0.17 -12.74 -7.74
CA ILE A 106 -0.32 -13.13 -6.33
C ILE A 106 1.05 -13.46 -5.73
N ASN A 107 1.19 -13.18 -4.44
CA ASN A 107 2.39 -13.37 -3.64
C ASN A 107 2.01 -14.22 -2.41
N VAL A 108 2.90 -15.13 -2.03
CA VAL A 108 2.77 -15.99 -0.85
C VAL A 108 4.06 -15.90 -0.04
N VAL A 109 3.92 -15.60 1.25
CA VAL A 109 5.00 -15.65 2.24
C VAL A 109 4.61 -16.65 3.31
N ARG A 110 5.49 -17.61 3.61
CA ARG A 110 5.24 -18.65 4.61
C ARG A 110 6.48 -18.92 5.47
N PRO A 111 6.33 -19.45 6.68
CA PRO A 111 7.47 -20.00 7.42
C PRO A 111 7.98 -21.30 6.76
N SER A 112 9.30 -21.50 6.68
CA SER A 112 9.91 -22.57 5.85
C SER A 112 9.83 -23.98 6.44
N ASN A 113 9.63 -24.12 7.76
CA ASN A 113 9.71 -25.42 8.46
C ASN A 113 8.36 -26.13 8.64
N TYR A 114 7.35 -25.74 7.87
CA TYR A 114 5.96 -26.19 8.04
C TYR A 114 5.48 -26.96 6.80
N THR A 115 6.05 -28.14 6.56
CA THR A 115 5.78 -28.96 5.37
C THR A 115 4.72 -30.05 5.58
N ASP A 116 4.49 -30.46 6.83
CA ASP A 116 3.68 -31.65 7.15
C ASP A 116 2.28 -31.31 7.71
N GLN A 117 1.92 -30.02 7.72
CA GLN A 117 0.62 -29.54 8.19
C GLN A 117 0.14 -28.37 7.35
N LEU A 118 -1.18 -28.27 7.18
CA LEU A 118 -1.80 -27.09 6.59
C LEU A 118 -1.92 -25.98 7.63
N MET A 119 -1.70 -24.74 7.22
CA MET A 119 -1.69 -23.57 8.09
C MET A 119 -2.83 -22.59 7.75
N PRO A 120 -3.38 -21.87 8.74
CA PRO A 120 -4.26 -20.74 8.51
C PRO A 120 -3.66 -19.70 7.55
N VAL A 121 -4.50 -19.08 6.73
CA VAL A 121 -4.07 -18.17 5.66
C VAL A 121 -4.64 -16.76 5.89
N ALA A 122 -3.76 -15.77 5.99
CA ALA A 122 -4.11 -14.35 5.98
C ALA A 122 -4.01 -13.79 4.54
N VAL A 123 -5.13 -13.41 3.94
CA VAL A 123 -5.18 -12.84 2.59
C VAL A 123 -5.43 -11.34 2.67
N TYR A 124 -4.41 -10.54 2.32
CA TYR A 124 -4.49 -9.08 2.36
C TYR A 124 -4.93 -8.46 1.04
N ILE A 125 -5.92 -7.57 1.12
CA ILE A 125 -6.43 -6.74 0.02
C ILE A 125 -6.02 -5.28 0.30
N TYR A 126 -5.18 -4.69 -0.53
CA TYR A 126 -4.67 -3.33 -0.32
C TYR A 126 -5.73 -2.24 -0.58
N GLY A 127 -5.58 -1.11 0.09
CA GLY A 127 -6.41 0.10 -0.03
C GLY A 127 -6.04 0.99 -1.22
N GLY A 128 -6.28 2.30 -1.11
CA GLY A 128 -5.95 3.26 -2.18
C GLY A 128 -7.16 3.74 -3.01
N GLY A 129 -8.33 3.84 -2.38
CA GLY A 129 -9.53 4.45 -2.98
C GLY A 129 -10.02 3.80 -4.27
N TYR A 130 -9.61 2.56 -4.55
CA TYR A 130 -9.86 1.84 -5.81
C TYR A 130 -9.17 2.41 -7.05
N PHE A 131 -8.36 3.47 -6.92
CA PHE A 131 -7.67 4.10 -8.05
C PHE A 131 -6.15 4.06 -7.93
N GLN A 132 -5.59 3.66 -6.79
CA GLN A 132 -4.15 3.52 -6.59
C GLN A 132 -3.78 2.33 -5.70
N GLY A 133 -2.49 2.00 -5.61
CA GLY A 133 -1.92 0.97 -4.74
C GLY A 133 -1.36 -0.25 -5.47
N GLY A 134 -0.75 -1.16 -4.72
CA GLY A 134 -0.21 -2.41 -5.25
C GLY A 134 0.27 -3.36 -4.15
N SER A 135 0.21 -4.67 -4.42
CA SER A 135 0.60 -5.71 -3.45
C SER A 135 2.11 -5.77 -3.16
N ALA A 136 2.92 -5.13 -4.00
CA ALA A 136 4.36 -4.96 -3.81
C ALA A 136 4.72 -3.80 -2.87
N ASP A 137 3.72 -3.10 -2.33
CA ASP A 137 3.94 -2.00 -1.41
C ASP A 137 4.69 -2.46 -0.17
N PRO A 138 5.87 -1.89 0.10
CA PRO A 138 6.68 -2.34 1.21
C PRO A 138 6.07 -2.08 2.60
N ARG A 139 5.04 -1.23 2.72
CA ARG A 139 4.24 -1.06 3.96
C ARG A 139 3.46 -2.32 4.35
N LEU A 140 3.23 -3.22 3.40
CA LEU A 140 2.34 -4.39 3.51
C LEU A 140 3.13 -5.70 3.74
N ASN A 141 4.33 -5.58 4.28
CA ASN A 141 5.24 -6.71 4.44
C ASN A 141 4.81 -7.65 5.57
N PHE A 142 4.45 -8.89 5.21
CA PHE A 142 4.03 -9.93 6.15
C PHE A 142 5.12 -10.48 7.07
N SER A 143 6.41 -10.20 6.79
CA SER A 143 7.57 -10.77 7.47
C SER A 143 7.40 -10.83 8.99
N SER A 144 7.17 -9.67 9.61
CA SER A 144 7.13 -9.55 11.06
C SER A 144 5.89 -10.21 11.65
N MET A 145 4.71 -10.01 11.04
CA MET A 145 3.48 -10.67 11.49
C MET A 145 3.59 -12.20 11.47
N ILE A 146 4.26 -12.77 10.45
CA ILE A 146 4.52 -14.21 10.39
C ILE A 146 5.50 -14.63 11.51
N CYS A 147 6.58 -13.88 11.74
CA CYS A 147 7.48 -14.16 12.86
C CYS A 147 6.74 -14.14 14.22
N ASP A 148 5.89 -13.13 14.44
CA ASP A 148 5.09 -13.00 15.66
C ASP A 148 4.10 -14.17 15.80
N SER A 149 3.49 -14.61 14.69
CA SER A 149 2.59 -15.77 14.67
C SER A 149 3.30 -17.08 15.04
N VAL A 150 4.52 -17.30 14.52
CA VAL A 150 5.34 -18.48 14.81
C VAL A 150 5.78 -18.45 16.27
N ALA A 151 6.22 -17.29 16.76
CA ALA A 151 6.56 -17.11 18.16
C ALA A 151 5.37 -17.43 19.06
N ALA A 152 4.15 -16.99 18.70
CA ALA A 152 2.91 -17.29 19.42
C ALA A 152 2.44 -18.75 19.32
N GLY A 153 3.16 -19.63 18.62
CA GLY A 153 2.79 -21.03 18.40
C GLY A 153 1.61 -21.22 17.44
N LYS A 154 1.32 -20.21 16.62
CA LYS A 154 0.19 -20.15 15.68
C LYS A 154 0.67 -19.70 14.30
N PRO A 155 1.50 -20.51 13.63
CA PRO A 155 2.07 -20.14 12.34
C PRO A 155 0.95 -19.88 11.31
N ILE A 156 1.08 -18.79 10.55
CA ILE A 156 0.17 -18.44 9.46
C ILE A 156 0.93 -18.26 8.15
N ILE A 157 0.21 -18.34 7.04
CA ILE A 157 0.68 -17.93 5.71
C ILE A 157 0.13 -16.55 5.37
N GLY A 158 0.98 -15.66 4.85
CA GLY A 158 0.58 -14.37 4.29
C GLY A 158 0.41 -14.44 2.78
N VAL A 159 -0.69 -13.89 2.27
CA VAL A 159 -1.00 -13.80 0.84
C VAL A 159 -1.35 -12.36 0.49
N SER A 160 -0.78 -11.82 -0.57
CA SER A 160 -1.18 -10.53 -1.15
C SER A 160 -1.29 -10.66 -2.67
N PHE A 161 -2.13 -9.85 -3.31
CA PHE A 161 -2.31 -9.91 -4.75
C PHE A 161 -2.75 -8.56 -5.32
N ASN A 162 -2.58 -8.39 -6.63
CA ASN A 162 -3.04 -7.23 -7.38
C ASN A 162 -4.46 -7.41 -7.91
N TYR A 163 -5.23 -6.32 -7.93
CA TYR A 163 -6.52 -6.22 -8.58
C TYR A 163 -6.56 -4.95 -9.44
N ARG A 164 -7.34 -4.97 -10.54
CA ARG A 164 -7.45 -3.80 -11.43
C ARG A 164 -8.01 -2.60 -10.68
N LEU A 165 -7.48 -1.41 -10.99
CA LEU A 165 -7.80 -0.14 -10.35
C LEU A 165 -8.39 0.85 -11.36
N SER A 166 -8.92 1.97 -10.87
CA SER A 166 -9.47 3.07 -11.67
C SER A 166 -10.50 2.54 -12.68
N ALA A 167 -10.64 3.17 -13.85
CA ALA A 167 -11.54 2.71 -14.91
C ALA A 167 -11.21 1.28 -15.39
N PHE A 168 -9.96 0.80 -15.27
CA PHE A 168 -9.62 -0.57 -15.66
C PHE A 168 -10.32 -1.63 -14.79
N GLY A 169 -10.58 -1.32 -13.52
CA GLY A 169 -11.23 -2.24 -12.56
C GLY A 169 -12.66 -1.86 -12.20
N PHE A 170 -13.02 -0.59 -12.31
CA PHE A 170 -14.24 -0.05 -11.71
C PHE A 170 -14.99 0.89 -12.65
N LEU A 171 -14.78 0.81 -13.96
CA LEU A 171 -15.67 1.46 -14.93
C LEU A 171 -17.06 0.83 -14.84
N GLY A 172 -18.08 1.69 -14.66
CA GLY A 172 -19.49 1.30 -14.68
C GLY A 172 -20.18 1.67 -15.98
N GLY A 173 -21.50 1.75 -15.91
CA GLY A 173 -22.36 2.18 -17.02
C GLY A 173 -23.19 1.04 -17.59
N SER A 174 -24.21 1.41 -18.35
CA SER A 174 -25.19 0.53 -18.97
C SER A 174 -24.52 -0.53 -19.84
N GLU A 175 -23.52 -0.14 -20.63
CA GLU A 175 -22.74 -1.04 -21.49
C GLU A 175 -21.98 -2.09 -20.70
N LEU A 176 -21.33 -1.69 -19.59
CA LEU A 176 -20.56 -2.60 -18.73
C LEU A 176 -21.48 -3.55 -17.96
N VAL A 177 -22.60 -3.05 -17.45
CA VAL A 177 -23.60 -3.88 -16.76
C VAL A 177 -24.21 -4.90 -17.73
N ALA A 178 -24.62 -4.47 -18.93
CA ALA A 178 -25.18 -5.36 -19.96
C ALA A 178 -24.18 -6.43 -20.42
N ALA A 179 -22.89 -6.10 -20.45
CA ALA A 179 -21.82 -7.04 -20.79
C ALA A 179 -21.38 -7.94 -19.62
N GLY A 180 -21.93 -7.76 -18.41
CA GLY A 180 -21.47 -8.47 -17.20
C GLY A 180 -20.04 -8.10 -16.79
N ALA A 181 -19.60 -6.90 -17.15
CA ALA A 181 -18.24 -6.39 -17.01
C ALA A 181 -18.11 -5.27 -15.97
N ALA A 182 -19.11 -5.06 -15.11
CA ALA A 182 -18.99 -4.20 -13.95
C ALA A 182 -18.19 -4.87 -12.81
N ASN A 183 -17.69 -4.08 -11.87
CA ASN A 183 -17.03 -4.55 -10.64
C ASN A 183 -15.79 -5.43 -10.87
N LEU A 184 -15.04 -5.20 -11.94
CA LEU A 184 -13.93 -6.07 -12.36
C LEU A 184 -12.84 -6.20 -11.30
N GLY A 185 -12.48 -5.14 -10.59
CA GLY A 185 -11.52 -5.19 -9.49
C GLY A 185 -11.98 -6.11 -8.35
N PHE A 186 -13.26 -6.12 -8.01
CA PHE A 186 -13.82 -7.06 -7.03
C PHE A 186 -13.87 -8.50 -7.56
N ARG A 187 -14.09 -8.67 -8.86
CA ARG A 187 -14.05 -9.99 -9.51
C ARG A 187 -12.62 -10.54 -9.61
N ASP A 188 -11.61 -9.68 -9.77
CA ASP A 188 -10.18 -10.04 -9.68
C ASP A 188 -9.86 -10.62 -8.31
N GLN A 189 -10.28 -9.92 -7.25
CA GLN A 189 -10.13 -10.38 -5.88
C GLN A 189 -10.84 -11.72 -5.65
N ARG A 190 -12.08 -11.88 -6.15
CA ARG A 190 -12.82 -13.15 -6.03
C ARG A 190 -12.05 -14.31 -6.69
N LEU A 191 -11.50 -14.08 -7.89
CA LEU A 191 -10.72 -15.11 -8.58
C LEU A 191 -9.43 -15.45 -7.83
N ALA A 192 -8.74 -14.45 -7.25
CA ALA A 192 -7.56 -14.70 -6.43
C ALA A 192 -7.86 -15.59 -5.21
N LEU A 193 -9.05 -15.47 -4.61
CA LEU A 193 -9.48 -16.32 -3.48
C LEU A 193 -9.73 -17.79 -3.87
N HIS A 194 -9.97 -18.08 -5.15
CA HIS A 194 -10.08 -19.46 -5.65
C HIS A 194 -8.71 -20.12 -5.92
N TRP A 195 -7.60 -19.42 -5.70
CA TRP A 195 -6.28 -19.86 -6.11
C TRP A 195 -5.65 -20.93 -5.18
N ASN A 196 -4.61 -21.61 -5.66
CA ASN A 196 -4.11 -22.90 -5.16
C ASN A 196 -3.28 -22.85 -3.85
N ILE A 197 -3.80 -22.26 -2.77
CA ILE A 197 -3.01 -22.05 -1.54
C ILE A 197 -2.55 -23.35 -0.85
N ALA A 198 -3.27 -24.46 -1.02
CA ALA A 198 -2.90 -25.78 -0.49
C ALA A 198 -1.51 -26.25 -0.95
N ALA A 199 -1.09 -25.90 -2.16
CA ALA A 199 0.25 -26.23 -2.65
C ALA A 199 1.35 -25.58 -1.81
N PHE A 200 1.05 -24.43 -1.20
CA PHE A 200 1.99 -23.66 -0.38
C PHE A 200 1.94 -24.07 1.10
N GLY A 201 1.15 -25.08 1.46
CA GLY A 201 0.95 -25.51 2.85
C GLY A 201 -0.13 -24.71 3.59
N GLY A 202 -0.98 -23.95 2.88
CA GLY A 202 -2.11 -23.25 3.49
C GLY A 202 -3.38 -24.08 3.47
N ASP A 203 -4.20 -24.00 4.51
CA ASP A 203 -5.49 -24.67 4.54
C ASP A 203 -6.56 -23.78 3.85
N PRO A 204 -7.15 -24.22 2.72
CA PRO A 204 -8.20 -23.48 2.05
C PRO A 204 -9.47 -23.29 2.90
N ALA A 205 -9.69 -24.13 3.92
CA ALA A 205 -10.80 -23.97 4.86
C ALA A 205 -10.51 -22.94 5.97
N GLU A 206 -9.25 -22.50 6.10
CA GLU A 206 -8.80 -21.58 7.15
C GLU A 206 -8.33 -20.22 6.62
N VAL A 207 -8.96 -19.75 5.54
CA VAL A 207 -8.67 -18.45 4.95
C VAL A 207 -9.38 -17.33 5.72
N THR A 208 -8.63 -16.31 6.11
CA THR A 208 -9.14 -15.03 6.64
C THR A 208 -8.76 -13.91 5.67
N ILE A 209 -9.76 -13.21 5.14
CA ILE A 209 -9.53 -12.04 4.29
C ILE A 209 -9.42 -10.78 5.15
N PHE A 210 -8.48 -9.90 4.84
CA PHE A 210 -8.36 -8.62 5.52
C PHE A 210 -7.90 -7.50 4.60
N GLY A 211 -8.24 -6.26 4.95
CA GLY A 211 -7.84 -5.09 4.19
C GLY A 211 -8.01 -3.80 4.96
N ASN A 212 -7.40 -2.73 4.46
CA ASN A 212 -7.54 -1.37 4.97
C ASN A 212 -8.19 -0.45 3.91
N SER A 213 -9.00 0.52 4.34
CA SER A 213 -9.61 1.52 3.45
C SER A 213 -10.42 0.84 2.33
N ALA A 214 -10.23 1.19 1.05
CA ALA A 214 -10.81 0.49 -0.09
C ALA A 214 -10.61 -1.04 -0.07
N GLY A 215 -9.55 -1.54 0.55
CA GLY A 215 -9.32 -2.97 0.80
C GLY A 215 -10.26 -3.54 1.88
N ALA A 216 -10.58 -2.78 2.92
CA ALA A 216 -11.64 -3.12 3.89
C ALA A 216 -13.03 -3.06 3.24
N GLY A 217 -13.27 -2.07 2.38
CA GLY A 217 -14.47 -2.03 1.54
C GLY A 217 -14.55 -3.24 0.59
N SER A 218 -13.41 -3.72 0.09
CA SER A 218 -13.30 -4.94 -0.71
C SER A 218 -13.63 -6.20 0.10
N VAL A 219 -13.13 -6.31 1.33
CA VAL A 219 -13.57 -7.37 2.27
C VAL A 219 -15.09 -7.34 2.43
N GLY A 220 -15.65 -6.15 2.60
CA GLY A 220 -17.10 -5.92 2.60
C GLY A 220 -17.81 -6.39 1.33
N ALA A 221 -17.27 -6.05 0.16
CA ALA A 221 -17.78 -6.48 -1.13
C ALA A 221 -17.78 -8.01 -1.27
N GLN A 222 -16.74 -8.70 -0.79
CA GLN A 222 -16.68 -10.17 -0.81
C GLN A 222 -17.70 -10.83 0.13
N LEU A 223 -17.97 -10.21 1.30
CA LEU A 223 -18.99 -10.67 2.26
C LEU A 223 -20.42 -10.53 1.71
N LEU A 224 -20.66 -9.57 0.82
CA LEU A 224 -21.96 -9.25 0.24
C LEU A 224 -22.17 -9.84 -1.16
N ALA A 225 -21.09 -10.24 -1.83
CA ALA A 225 -21.09 -10.69 -3.21
C ALA A 225 -22.21 -11.69 -3.50
N TYR A 226 -22.89 -11.51 -4.64
CA TYR A 226 -23.96 -12.39 -5.09
C TYR A 226 -25.08 -12.55 -4.04
N ASN A 227 -25.44 -11.44 -3.40
CA ASN A 227 -26.47 -11.39 -2.37
C ASN A 227 -26.16 -12.28 -1.15
N GLY A 228 -24.90 -12.28 -0.72
CA GLY A 228 -24.41 -13.02 0.43
C GLY A 228 -24.20 -14.51 0.18
N ARG A 229 -23.96 -14.93 -1.08
CA ARG A 229 -23.67 -16.33 -1.40
C ARG A 229 -22.33 -16.76 -0.80
N ASP A 230 -22.39 -17.74 0.08
CA ASP A 230 -21.21 -18.36 0.66
C ASP A 230 -20.66 -19.45 -0.27
N ASP A 231 -19.56 -19.13 -0.95
CA ASP A 231 -18.82 -20.05 -1.83
C ASP A 231 -17.72 -20.82 -1.06
N GLY A 232 -17.63 -20.68 0.27
CA GLY A 232 -16.63 -21.34 1.11
C GLY A 232 -15.20 -20.84 0.90
N LEU A 233 -15.03 -19.57 0.50
CA LEU A 233 -13.73 -18.99 0.12
C LEU A 233 -12.92 -18.43 1.30
N PHE A 234 -13.59 -18.15 2.41
CA PHE A 234 -12.98 -17.64 3.62
C PHE A 234 -13.87 -17.99 4.82
N ARG A 235 -13.24 -18.15 5.98
CA ARG A 235 -13.90 -18.45 7.26
C ARG A 235 -13.88 -17.28 8.24
N GLY A 236 -13.20 -16.18 7.89
CA GLY A 236 -13.02 -15.02 8.74
C GLY A 236 -12.75 -13.77 7.92
N ALA A 237 -13.08 -12.62 8.49
CA ALA A 237 -12.85 -11.32 7.85
C ALA A 237 -12.22 -10.32 8.84
N ILE A 238 -11.45 -9.35 8.32
CA ILE A 238 -11.00 -8.18 9.08
C ILE A 238 -11.08 -6.93 8.20
N SER A 239 -11.72 -5.88 8.71
CA SER A 239 -11.84 -4.59 8.01
C SER A 239 -11.30 -3.46 8.86
N GLN A 240 -10.24 -2.82 8.35
CA GLN A 240 -9.61 -1.69 8.99
C GLN A 240 -10.01 -0.40 8.26
N SER A 241 -10.77 0.46 8.93
CA SER A 241 -11.26 1.72 8.36
C SER A 241 -12.02 1.52 7.05
N GLY A 242 -13.04 0.67 7.09
CA GLY A 242 -13.98 0.41 6.00
C GLY A 242 -15.00 -0.65 6.42
N ALA A 243 -16.09 -0.81 5.66
CA ALA A 243 -17.18 -1.70 6.07
C ALA A 243 -17.96 -2.27 4.88
N PRO A 244 -18.63 -3.43 5.03
CA PRO A 244 -19.60 -3.96 4.07
C PRO A 244 -20.72 -2.97 3.79
N ALA A 245 -21.15 -2.18 4.78
CA ALA A 245 -22.18 -1.15 4.58
C ALA A 245 -21.79 -0.06 3.54
N GLY A 246 -20.54 -0.07 3.06
CA GLY A 246 -20.00 0.86 2.09
C GLY A 246 -19.26 2.02 2.75
N PHE A 247 -18.76 2.92 1.91
CA PHE A 247 -18.35 4.27 2.34
C PHE A 247 -19.56 5.21 2.19
N SER A 248 -19.41 6.48 2.58
CA SER A 248 -20.42 7.56 2.54
C SER A 248 -21.75 7.21 1.83
N PRO A 249 -22.88 7.14 2.56
CA PRO A 249 -24.16 6.70 1.98
C PRO A 249 -24.70 7.64 0.90
N PHE A 250 -24.14 8.85 0.77
CA PHE A 250 -24.60 9.89 -0.15
C PHE A 250 -23.79 10.00 -1.44
N SER A 251 -22.63 9.33 -1.52
CA SER A 251 -21.70 9.51 -2.64
C SER A 251 -21.00 8.23 -3.10
N SER A 252 -21.11 7.12 -2.37
CA SER A 252 -20.34 5.90 -2.67
C SER A 252 -20.92 4.99 -3.74
N PHE A 253 -22.07 5.37 -4.30
CA PHE A 253 -22.68 4.67 -5.43
C PHE A 253 -23.07 5.70 -6.47
N LEU A 254 -22.32 5.75 -7.57
CA LEU A 254 -22.83 6.40 -8.77
C LEU A 254 -23.93 5.53 -9.33
N ASP A 255 -25.07 6.15 -9.64
CA ASP A 255 -26.08 5.48 -10.45
C ASP A 255 -25.52 5.19 -11.86
N VAL A 256 -26.22 4.32 -12.57
CA VAL A 256 -25.82 3.90 -13.91
C VAL A 256 -25.72 5.13 -14.84
N ALA A 257 -26.62 6.11 -14.72
CA ALA A 257 -26.64 7.29 -15.56
C ALA A 257 -25.40 8.18 -15.41
N LYS A 258 -24.89 8.36 -14.18
CA LYS A 258 -23.65 9.13 -14.00
C LYS A 258 -22.43 8.37 -14.48
N TRP A 259 -22.44 7.03 -14.38
CA TRP A 259 -21.42 6.22 -15.02
C TRP A 259 -21.48 6.26 -16.54
N ASP A 260 -22.67 6.34 -17.14
CA ASP A 260 -22.84 6.48 -18.59
C ASP A 260 -22.15 7.76 -19.10
N GLU A 261 -22.27 8.88 -18.37
CA GLU A 261 -21.54 10.12 -18.72
C GLU A 261 -20.01 9.94 -18.70
N VAL A 262 -19.48 9.25 -17.68
CA VAL A 262 -18.04 8.96 -17.59
C VAL A 262 -17.60 8.02 -18.71
N TYR A 263 -18.40 7.00 -19.00
CA TYR A 263 -18.18 6.04 -20.07
C TYR A 263 -18.14 6.74 -21.44
N ASP A 264 -19.13 7.59 -21.73
CA ASP A 264 -19.23 8.38 -22.95
C ASP A 264 -18.04 9.32 -23.14
N ASN A 265 -17.58 9.97 -22.07
CA ASN A 265 -16.39 10.82 -22.13
C ASN A 265 -15.12 10.02 -22.45
N ILE A 266 -14.97 8.81 -21.90
CA ILE A 266 -13.83 7.92 -22.18
C ILE A 266 -13.91 7.41 -23.62
N THR A 267 -15.07 6.96 -24.09
CA THR A 267 -15.24 6.46 -25.46
C THR A 267 -14.98 7.56 -26.49
N ALA A 268 -15.51 8.77 -26.27
CA ALA A 268 -15.24 9.92 -27.11
C ALA A 268 -13.74 10.30 -27.12
N GLY A 269 -13.11 10.35 -25.94
CA GLY A 269 -11.67 10.63 -25.82
C GLY A 269 -10.78 9.58 -26.48
N ALA A 270 -11.21 8.31 -26.46
CA ALA A 270 -10.50 7.20 -27.08
C ALA A 270 -10.79 7.07 -28.60
N GLY A 271 -11.70 7.87 -29.15
CA GLY A 271 -12.10 7.81 -30.56
C GLY A 271 -13.03 6.64 -30.91
N CYS A 272 -13.73 6.07 -29.92
CA CYS A 272 -14.65 4.95 -30.08
C CYS A 272 -16.03 5.38 -30.57
N ASN A 273 -16.10 5.91 -31.79
CA ASN A 273 -17.34 6.29 -32.47
C ASN A 273 -17.95 5.09 -33.24
N THR A 274 -18.22 3.99 -32.54
CA THR A 274 -18.74 2.73 -33.10
C THR A 274 -20.07 2.36 -32.45
N THR A 275 -20.79 1.39 -33.03
CA THR A 275 -21.99 0.84 -32.38
C THR A 275 -21.66 -0.03 -31.17
N ASP A 276 -20.53 -0.74 -31.21
CA ASP A 276 -19.99 -1.48 -30.05
C ASP A 276 -18.79 -0.69 -29.49
N THR A 277 -19.10 0.25 -28.61
CA THR A 277 -18.11 1.12 -27.97
C THR A 277 -17.22 0.36 -27.00
N LEU A 278 -17.73 -0.69 -26.35
CA LEU A 278 -16.97 -1.51 -25.40
C LEU A 278 -15.94 -2.37 -26.14
N ASP A 279 -16.31 -3.03 -27.24
CA ASP A 279 -15.36 -3.74 -28.08
C ASP A 279 -14.31 -2.81 -28.69
N CYS A 280 -14.70 -1.59 -29.06
CA CYS A 280 -13.72 -0.58 -29.46
C CYS A 280 -12.70 -0.30 -28.34
N LEU A 281 -13.16 0.00 -27.12
CA LEU A 281 -12.27 0.28 -25.96
C LEU A 281 -11.31 -0.89 -25.66
N ARG A 282 -11.76 -2.12 -25.85
CA ARG A 282 -10.91 -3.33 -25.71
C ARG A 282 -9.72 -3.33 -26.65
N ASN A 283 -9.86 -2.73 -27.82
CA ASN A 283 -8.85 -2.73 -28.87
C ASN A 283 -8.01 -1.45 -28.94
N VAL A 284 -8.30 -0.41 -28.15
CA VAL A 284 -7.51 0.84 -28.11
C VAL A 284 -6.07 0.56 -27.63
N PRO A 285 -5.02 1.13 -28.23
CA PRO A 285 -3.67 1.03 -27.69
C PRO A 285 -3.58 1.55 -26.25
N ILE A 286 -2.85 0.83 -25.38
CA ILE A 286 -2.86 1.12 -23.94
C ILE A 286 -2.34 2.52 -23.59
N ASP A 287 -1.37 3.05 -24.33
CA ASP A 287 -0.86 4.41 -24.16
C ASP A 287 -1.94 5.47 -24.40
N VAL A 288 -2.77 5.28 -25.43
CA VAL A 288 -3.91 6.15 -25.74
C VAL A 288 -4.97 6.02 -24.65
N LEU A 289 -5.40 4.80 -24.33
CA LEU A 289 -6.45 4.57 -23.34
C LEU A 289 -6.06 5.10 -21.96
N ASN A 290 -4.82 4.85 -21.53
CA ASN A 290 -4.29 5.36 -20.27
C ASN A 290 -4.24 6.89 -20.25
N ALA A 291 -3.86 7.53 -21.36
CA ALA A 291 -3.87 9.00 -21.46
C ALA A 291 -5.28 9.59 -21.32
N VAL A 292 -6.29 8.92 -21.91
CA VAL A 292 -7.69 9.33 -21.78
C VAL A 292 -8.20 9.15 -20.35
N ILE A 293 -7.94 7.99 -19.73
CA ILE A 293 -8.37 7.72 -18.34
C ILE A 293 -7.69 8.69 -17.36
N ASN A 294 -6.43 9.07 -17.60
CA ASN A 294 -5.68 10.05 -16.82
C ASN A 294 -5.99 11.52 -17.17
N SER A 295 -7.10 11.78 -17.87
CA SER A 295 -7.52 13.12 -18.26
C SER A 295 -8.80 13.53 -17.53
N THR A 296 -9.34 14.71 -17.87
CA THR A 296 -10.62 15.19 -17.33
C THR A 296 -11.82 14.34 -17.76
N ALA A 297 -11.66 13.38 -18.67
CA ALA A 297 -12.70 12.42 -19.06
C ALA A 297 -13.27 11.63 -17.87
N THR A 298 -12.47 11.42 -16.82
CA THR A 298 -12.88 10.72 -15.59
C THR A 298 -13.24 11.67 -14.44
N SER A 299 -13.38 12.97 -14.67
CA SER A 299 -13.63 13.97 -13.61
C SER A 299 -14.92 13.75 -12.80
N GLY A 300 -15.89 13.05 -13.37
CA GLY A 300 -17.14 12.66 -12.69
C GLY A 300 -17.10 11.28 -12.03
N ALA A 301 -15.98 10.54 -12.12
CA ALA A 301 -15.88 9.17 -11.64
C ALA A 301 -15.77 9.10 -10.11
N SER A 302 -16.47 8.12 -9.53
CA SER A 302 -16.30 7.70 -8.14
C SER A 302 -16.15 6.18 -8.14
N TYR A 303 -14.91 5.72 -8.04
CA TYR A 303 -14.60 4.29 -8.10
C TYR A 303 -15.05 3.60 -6.82
N GLY A 304 -15.71 2.45 -6.97
CA GLY A 304 -16.33 1.72 -5.86
C GLY A 304 -17.29 0.66 -6.38
N LEU A 305 -18.30 0.34 -5.56
CA LEU A 305 -19.34 -0.63 -5.91
C LEU A 305 -20.25 -0.05 -7.00
N VAL A 306 -20.41 -0.80 -8.09
CA VAL A 306 -21.38 -0.51 -9.15
C VAL A 306 -22.54 -1.47 -8.99
N PHE A 307 -23.78 -0.96 -8.94
CA PHE A 307 -24.97 -1.82 -8.94
C PHE A 307 -25.12 -2.51 -10.29
N ASP A 308 -24.85 -3.82 -10.31
CA ASP A 308 -24.91 -4.64 -11.53
C ASP A 308 -26.00 -5.73 -11.46
N GLY A 309 -26.69 -5.87 -10.32
CA GLY A 309 -27.71 -6.90 -10.12
C GLY A 309 -27.14 -8.33 -10.04
N ASP A 310 -25.82 -8.49 -10.04
CA ASP A 310 -25.11 -9.77 -9.99
C ASP A 310 -24.14 -9.79 -8.82
N PHE A 311 -22.94 -9.23 -8.97
CA PHE A 311 -21.96 -9.17 -7.88
C PHE A 311 -22.47 -8.27 -6.75
N VAL A 312 -22.99 -7.09 -7.11
CA VAL A 312 -23.65 -6.15 -6.21
C VAL A 312 -25.15 -6.17 -6.51
N ALA A 313 -25.85 -7.07 -5.83
CA ALA A 313 -27.26 -7.34 -6.11
C ALA A 313 -28.24 -6.30 -5.52
N ASP A 314 -27.85 -5.58 -4.46
CA ASP A 314 -28.70 -4.61 -3.76
C ASP A 314 -27.82 -3.62 -2.98
N ALA A 315 -28.41 -2.54 -2.47
CA ALA A 315 -27.76 -1.59 -1.59
C ALA A 315 -27.15 -2.32 -0.37
N PRO A 316 -25.85 -2.13 -0.06
CA PRO A 316 -25.18 -2.89 0.99
C PRO A 316 -25.86 -2.81 2.36
N GLY A 317 -26.34 -1.62 2.76
CA GLY A 317 -27.09 -1.45 4.00
C GLY A 317 -28.36 -2.29 4.04
N ALA A 318 -29.13 -2.32 2.95
CA ALA A 318 -30.34 -3.12 2.83
C ALA A 318 -30.05 -4.63 2.83
N GLN A 319 -28.98 -5.07 2.17
CA GLN A 319 -28.51 -6.46 2.21
C GLN A 319 -28.16 -6.91 3.62
N LEU A 320 -27.40 -6.08 4.35
CA LEU A 320 -27.06 -6.36 5.74
C LEU A 320 -28.30 -6.47 6.63
N ALA A 321 -29.25 -5.54 6.48
CA ALA A 321 -30.52 -5.56 7.21
C ALA A 321 -31.40 -6.78 6.91
N LYS A 322 -31.30 -7.35 5.71
CA LYS A 322 -31.98 -8.59 5.30
C LYS A 322 -31.22 -9.84 5.76
N GLY A 323 -29.97 -9.70 6.18
CA GLY A 323 -29.10 -10.79 6.58
C GLY A 323 -28.41 -11.49 5.41
N ASN A 324 -28.44 -10.89 4.22
CA ASN A 324 -27.87 -11.40 2.98
C ASN A 324 -26.38 -11.09 2.90
N PHE A 325 -25.61 -11.75 3.76
CA PHE A 325 -24.15 -11.67 3.81
C PHE A 325 -23.56 -12.96 4.38
N VAL A 326 -22.31 -13.25 4.04
CA VAL A 326 -21.58 -14.43 4.54
C VAL A 326 -21.33 -14.28 6.04
N LYS A 327 -21.77 -15.27 6.83
CA LYS A 327 -21.80 -15.24 8.30
C LYS A 327 -20.53 -15.83 8.91
N VAL A 328 -19.45 -15.06 8.87
CA VAL A 328 -18.14 -15.45 9.44
C VAL A 328 -17.74 -14.54 10.61
N PRO A 329 -16.92 -15.03 11.57
CA PRO A 329 -16.25 -14.20 12.56
C PRO A 329 -15.57 -12.98 11.92
N TYR A 330 -15.65 -11.83 12.60
CA TYR A 330 -15.22 -10.57 12.01
C TYR A 330 -14.48 -9.67 13.03
N ILE A 331 -13.31 -9.13 12.65
CA ILE A 331 -12.76 -7.93 13.28
C ILE A 331 -13.12 -6.71 12.42
N ILE A 332 -13.68 -5.66 13.02
CA ILE A 332 -13.90 -4.39 12.32
C ILE A 332 -13.45 -3.23 13.18
N GLY A 333 -12.89 -2.18 12.59
CA GLY A 333 -12.53 -1.01 13.35
C GLY A 333 -12.22 0.20 12.50
N HIS A 334 -11.88 1.28 13.18
CA HIS A 334 -11.59 2.57 12.58
C HIS A 334 -10.61 3.35 13.47
N ASN A 335 -10.03 4.39 12.91
CA ASN A 335 -9.19 5.32 13.65
C ASN A 335 -10.08 6.41 14.29
N THR A 336 -9.58 7.13 15.29
CA THR A 336 -10.38 8.16 15.96
C THR A 336 -10.73 9.33 15.04
N ASP A 337 -9.76 9.78 14.23
CA ASP A 337 -9.82 11.05 13.51
C ASP A 337 -9.85 10.81 11.99
N GLU A 338 -10.62 9.82 11.53
CA GLU A 338 -10.72 9.41 10.12
C GLU A 338 -10.94 10.60 9.17
N GLY A 339 -11.87 11.48 9.54
CA GLY A 339 -12.32 12.57 8.69
C GLY A 339 -11.27 13.61 8.35
N SER A 340 -10.14 13.65 9.08
CA SER A 340 -9.06 14.58 8.73
C SER A 340 -8.50 14.25 7.36
N ALA A 341 -8.57 13.00 6.91
CA ALA A 341 -8.11 12.61 5.58
C ALA A 341 -9.15 12.81 4.45
N PHE A 342 -10.43 13.03 4.78
CA PHE A 342 -11.54 13.03 3.80
C PHE A 342 -12.14 14.42 3.53
N LEU A 343 -11.56 15.49 4.08
CA LEU A 343 -12.00 16.85 3.77
C LEU A 343 -11.52 17.30 2.38
N PRO A 344 -12.31 18.13 1.67
CA PRO A 344 -11.90 18.71 0.40
C PRO A 344 -10.57 19.45 0.53
N GLY A 345 -9.64 19.17 -0.38
CA GLY A 345 -8.33 19.82 -0.40
C GLY A 345 -7.29 19.20 0.54
N ASN A 346 -7.68 18.26 1.41
CA ASN A 346 -6.72 17.44 2.14
C ASN A 346 -6.22 16.32 1.21
N ASN A 347 -4.91 16.18 1.12
CA ASN A 347 -4.28 15.14 0.33
C ASN A 347 -3.68 14.11 1.29
N PHE A 348 -4.09 12.84 1.17
CA PHE A 348 -3.64 11.70 2.00
C PHE A 348 -2.11 11.60 2.12
N ASP A 349 -1.40 12.13 1.12
CA ASP A 349 -0.01 11.84 0.82
C ASP A 349 0.89 13.07 0.81
N ASN A 350 0.36 14.27 1.06
CA ASN A 350 1.20 15.47 1.11
C ASN A 350 1.70 15.68 2.55
N ALA A 351 3.03 15.82 2.71
CA ALA A 351 3.67 16.24 3.95
C ALA A 351 3.15 17.61 4.47
N THR A 352 2.51 18.39 3.61
CA THR A 352 1.72 19.56 3.99
C THR A 352 0.24 19.21 4.01
N PHE A 353 -0.22 18.74 5.17
CA PHE A 353 -1.62 18.43 5.47
C PHE A 353 -2.42 19.72 5.73
N TYR A 354 -2.31 20.70 4.83
CA TYR A 354 -3.07 21.95 4.90
C TYR A 354 -4.28 21.87 3.97
N PRO A 355 -5.50 22.13 4.46
CA PRO A 355 -6.66 22.24 3.60
C PRO A 355 -6.43 23.38 2.62
N THR A 356 -6.46 23.08 1.31
CA THR A 356 -6.36 24.09 0.26
C THR A 356 -7.58 25.02 0.22
N SER A 357 -8.64 24.68 0.95
CA SER A 357 -9.84 25.51 1.14
C SER A 357 -10.32 25.37 2.60
N LYS A 358 -10.40 26.49 3.32
CA LYS A 358 -10.85 26.51 4.72
C LYS A 358 -12.38 26.48 4.80
N ILE A 359 -12.91 25.81 5.81
CA ILE A 359 -14.33 25.87 6.17
C ILE A 359 -14.41 26.74 7.43
N ASP A 360 -14.78 28.00 7.25
CA ASP A 360 -14.75 29.04 8.29
C ASP A 360 -16.15 29.37 8.81
N THR A 361 -17.15 29.39 7.95
CA THR A 361 -18.51 29.86 8.28
C THR A 361 -19.53 28.72 8.28
N ASP A 362 -20.66 28.94 8.96
CA ASP A 362 -21.80 28.03 8.90
C ASP A 362 -22.30 27.82 7.45
N GLU A 363 -22.25 28.85 6.62
CA GLU A 363 -22.59 28.78 5.19
C GLU A 363 -21.65 27.83 4.46
N GLN A 364 -20.33 27.98 4.63
CA GLN A 364 -19.34 27.09 4.01
C GLN A 364 -19.46 25.64 4.52
N PHE A 365 -19.79 25.45 5.81
CA PHE A 365 -20.05 24.11 6.32
C PHE A 365 -21.32 23.51 5.71
N ARG A 366 -22.35 24.32 5.49
CA ARG A 366 -23.57 23.89 4.77
C ARG A 366 -23.27 23.54 3.32
N ASP A 367 -22.46 24.34 2.63
CA ASP A 367 -22.01 24.05 1.27
C ASP A 367 -21.23 22.73 1.20
N TYR A 368 -20.39 22.46 2.20
CA TYR A 368 -19.72 21.16 2.33
C TYR A 368 -20.75 20.02 2.45
N ILE A 369 -21.77 20.13 3.32
CA ILE A 369 -22.81 19.10 3.44
C ILE A 369 -23.54 18.88 2.10
N VAL A 370 -23.90 19.96 1.41
CA VAL A 370 -24.56 19.88 0.10
C VAL A 370 -23.62 19.25 -0.95
N SER A 371 -22.31 19.50 -0.86
CA SER A 371 -21.32 18.87 -1.75
C SER A 371 -21.28 17.34 -1.61
N LEU A 372 -21.65 16.81 -0.45
CA LEU A 372 -21.81 15.36 -0.22
C LEU A 372 -23.04 14.77 -0.93
N LYS A 373 -23.82 15.57 -1.67
CA LYS A 373 -25.06 15.19 -2.36
C LYS A 373 -26.22 14.85 -1.42
N ALA A 374 -26.15 15.31 -0.18
CA ALA A 374 -27.30 15.28 0.72
C ALA A 374 -28.42 16.20 0.19
N ASN A 375 -29.67 15.70 0.18
CA ASN A 375 -30.83 16.55 -0.11
C ASN A 375 -31.07 17.57 1.01
N GLU A 376 -31.89 18.58 0.77
CA GLU A 376 -32.10 19.69 1.74
C GLU A 376 -32.58 19.24 3.12
N THR A 377 -33.42 18.21 3.20
CA THR A 377 -33.90 17.67 4.48
C THR A 377 -32.76 17.01 5.26
N VAL A 378 -31.97 16.17 4.59
CA VAL A 378 -30.80 15.53 5.18
C VAL A 378 -29.74 16.58 5.55
N ALA A 379 -29.49 17.54 4.67
CA ALA A 379 -28.49 18.58 4.87
C ALA A 379 -28.82 19.45 6.10
N SER A 380 -30.08 19.85 6.25
CA SER A 380 -30.54 20.62 7.41
C SER A 380 -30.41 19.81 8.69
N ARG A 381 -30.72 18.52 8.64
CA ARG A 381 -30.61 17.65 9.80
C ARG A 381 -29.15 17.35 10.19
N LEU A 382 -28.25 17.15 9.22
CA LEU A 382 -26.82 17.03 9.46
C LEU A 382 -26.26 18.32 10.05
N PHE A 383 -26.70 19.47 9.56
CA PHE A 383 -26.28 20.75 10.11
C PHE A 383 -26.62 20.88 11.61
N GLU A 384 -27.83 20.46 12.02
CA GLU A 384 -28.25 20.46 13.43
C GLU A 384 -27.46 19.47 14.31
N LEU A 385 -27.18 18.28 13.78
CA LEU A 385 -26.58 17.19 14.56
C LEU A 385 -25.10 17.35 14.84
N TYR A 386 -24.42 18.14 14.01
CA TYR A 386 -23.03 18.51 14.19
C TYR A 386 -23.01 20.00 14.57
N PRO A 387 -23.18 20.41 15.83
CA PRO A 387 -23.06 21.82 16.23
C PRO A 387 -21.58 22.23 16.32
N GLN A 388 -21.26 23.50 16.08
CA GLN A 388 -19.86 23.99 16.09
C GLN A 388 -19.16 23.81 17.45
N ASN A 389 -19.85 24.10 18.57
CA ASN A 389 -19.28 24.06 19.93
C ASN A 389 -19.50 22.72 20.65
N ALA A 390 -19.60 21.61 19.90
CA ALA A 390 -19.77 20.31 20.52
C ALA A 390 -18.51 19.94 21.32
N THR A 391 -18.67 19.58 22.60
CA THR A 391 -17.59 19.07 23.45
C THR A 391 -17.13 17.67 23.05
N ASP A 392 -17.84 17.08 22.08
CA ASP A 392 -17.70 15.74 21.55
C ASP A 392 -17.42 15.78 20.03
N GLN A 393 -16.32 16.43 19.64
CA GLN A 393 -15.83 16.44 18.26
C GLN A 393 -14.52 15.69 18.10
N ALA A 394 -14.26 15.19 16.90
CA ALA A 394 -12.94 14.67 16.50
C ALA A 394 -11.84 15.67 16.83
N LEU A 395 -10.61 15.17 17.03
CA LEU A 395 -9.44 15.96 17.38
C LEU A 395 -9.51 16.62 18.77
N ALA A 396 -9.91 15.86 19.79
CA ALA A 396 -9.96 16.33 21.19
C ALA A 396 -8.61 16.87 21.72
N THR A 397 -7.50 16.52 21.07
CA THR A 397 -6.13 16.96 21.39
C THR A 397 -5.70 18.26 20.67
N TYR A 398 -6.55 18.79 19.78
CA TYR A 398 -6.34 20.00 19.00
C TYR A 398 -6.97 21.23 19.68
N SER A 399 -6.21 22.31 19.81
CA SER A 399 -6.66 23.59 20.39
C SER A 399 -7.51 24.38 19.40
N ASP A 400 -8.53 25.11 19.86
CA ASP A 400 -9.38 25.93 18.96
C ASP A 400 -8.66 27.18 18.41
N ASP A 401 -7.43 27.45 18.86
CA ASP A 401 -6.63 28.60 18.45
C ASP A 401 -6.15 28.59 16.98
N LEU A 402 -6.08 27.43 16.31
CA LEU A 402 -5.74 27.37 14.87
C LEU A 402 -6.96 27.55 13.96
N GLY A 403 -8.10 28.02 14.48
CA GLY A 403 -9.28 28.35 13.67
C GLY A 403 -8.98 29.35 12.54
N ALA A 404 -8.08 30.32 12.76
CA ALA A 404 -7.65 31.23 11.70
C ALA A 404 -6.80 30.55 10.60
N GLU A 405 -6.14 29.44 10.92
CA GLU A 405 -5.22 28.73 10.03
C GLU A 405 -5.91 27.59 9.28
N LEU A 406 -6.75 26.81 9.96
CA LEU A 406 -7.44 25.62 9.41
C LEU A 406 -8.91 25.85 9.09
N GLY A 407 -9.50 26.85 9.75
CA GLY A 407 -10.89 27.25 9.65
C GLY A 407 -11.71 26.92 10.89
N TYR A 408 -12.61 27.84 11.26
CA TYR A 408 -13.39 27.76 12.50
C TYR A 408 -14.43 26.62 12.53
N GLN A 409 -14.74 26.01 11.38
CA GLN A 409 -15.62 24.83 11.29
C GLN A 409 -14.84 23.54 11.04
N TYR A 410 -13.50 23.56 11.09
CA TYR A 410 -12.66 22.41 10.74
C TYR A 410 -12.99 21.17 11.57
N LYS A 411 -13.04 21.26 12.90
CA LYS A 411 -13.36 20.11 13.77
C LYS A 411 -14.74 19.51 13.47
N ARG A 412 -15.73 20.38 13.23
CA ARG A 412 -17.10 20.00 12.84
C ARG A 412 -17.11 19.25 11.52
N ALA A 413 -16.38 19.76 10.51
CA ALA A 413 -16.24 19.15 9.21
C ALA A 413 -15.51 17.80 9.27
N VAL A 414 -14.39 17.72 9.99
CA VAL A 414 -13.65 16.46 10.22
C VAL A 414 -14.55 15.43 10.90
N THR A 415 -15.33 15.83 11.91
CA THR A 415 -16.22 14.91 12.61
C THR A 415 -17.28 14.35 11.67
N LEU A 416 -17.95 15.21 10.88
CA LEU A 416 -18.92 14.76 9.87
C LEU A 416 -18.28 13.87 8.80
N ALA A 417 -17.09 14.22 8.30
CA ALA A 417 -16.38 13.47 7.29
C ALA A 417 -16.03 12.06 7.79
N GLY A 418 -15.51 11.93 9.01
CA GLY A 418 -15.14 10.65 9.62
C GLY A 418 -16.36 9.77 9.91
N ASP A 419 -17.41 10.37 10.46
CA ASP A 419 -18.68 9.69 10.73
C ASP A 419 -19.30 9.15 9.45
N SER A 420 -19.49 9.99 8.44
CA SER A 420 -20.15 9.59 7.20
C SER A 420 -19.37 8.55 6.41
N ASN A 421 -18.04 8.65 6.33
CA ASN A 421 -17.24 7.77 5.48
C ASN A 421 -16.89 6.43 6.14
N ILE A 422 -16.61 6.40 7.45
CA ILE A 422 -15.96 5.23 8.09
C ILE A 422 -16.65 4.82 9.40
N ILE A 423 -16.84 5.75 10.33
CA ILE A 423 -17.26 5.40 11.70
C ILE A 423 -18.73 4.93 11.72
N ALA A 424 -19.63 5.59 10.97
CA ALA A 424 -21.01 5.16 10.87
C ALA A 424 -21.19 3.80 10.17
N PRO A 425 -20.59 3.56 8.98
CA PRO A 425 -20.70 2.26 8.32
C PRO A 425 -20.12 1.10 9.12
N THR A 426 -18.99 1.31 9.82
CA THR A 426 -18.39 0.27 10.68
C THR A 426 -19.28 -0.05 11.89
N ARG A 427 -19.89 0.96 12.53
CA ARG A 427 -20.87 0.73 13.60
C ARG A 427 -22.12 0.01 13.12
N TYR A 428 -22.71 0.46 12.01
CA TYR A 428 -23.90 -0.18 11.47
C TYR A 428 -23.64 -1.66 11.15
N THR A 429 -22.51 -1.95 10.51
CA THR A 429 -22.08 -3.33 10.26
C THR A 429 -21.95 -4.14 11.55
N ALA A 430 -21.30 -3.59 12.58
CA ALA A 430 -21.15 -4.27 13.86
C ALA A 430 -22.50 -4.59 14.52
N GLN A 431 -23.45 -3.67 14.43
CA GLN A 431 -24.82 -3.89 14.90
C GLN A 431 -25.52 -5.01 14.12
N MET A 432 -25.35 -5.08 12.80
CA MET A 432 -25.93 -6.14 11.98
C MET A 432 -25.33 -7.51 12.30
N TRP A 433 -24.00 -7.62 12.43
CA TRP A 433 -23.36 -8.88 12.86
C TRP A 433 -23.90 -9.38 14.19
N ALA A 434 -24.05 -8.46 15.14
CA ALA A 434 -24.61 -8.81 16.43
C ALA A 434 -26.10 -9.18 16.38
N ALA A 435 -26.89 -8.50 15.56
CA ALA A 435 -28.31 -8.82 15.37
C ALA A 435 -28.52 -10.23 14.78
N TYR A 436 -27.57 -10.70 13.97
CA TYR A 436 -27.55 -12.05 13.41
C TYR A 436 -26.72 -13.06 14.22
N ASN A 437 -26.31 -12.70 15.44
CA ASN A 437 -25.56 -13.56 16.35
C ASN A 437 -24.25 -14.14 15.75
N VAL A 438 -23.55 -13.36 14.94
CA VAL A 438 -22.25 -13.73 14.36
C VAL A 438 -21.12 -13.08 15.17
N PRO A 439 -20.08 -13.82 15.63
CA PRO A 439 -19.01 -13.25 16.44
C PRO A 439 -18.34 -12.04 15.78
N LEU A 440 -18.24 -10.94 16.52
CA LEU A 440 -17.55 -9.74 16.05
C LEU A 440 -16.75 -9.09 17.17
N TYR A 441 -15.55 -8.63 16.82
CA TYR A 441 -14.69 -7.83 17.67
C TYR A 441 -14.53 -6.45 17.05
N LYS A 442 -14.81 -5.40 17.81
CA LYS A 442 -14.71 -4.02 17.32
C LYS A 442 -13.57 -3.27 17.99
N TYR A 443 -12.78 -2.51 17.21
CA TYR A 443 -11.75 -1.62 17.78
C TYR A 443 -11.88 -0.17 17.33
N ARG A 444 -11.31 0.71 18.15
CA ARG A 444 -10.94 2.08 17.79
C ARG A 444 -9.45 2.29 17.99
N TRP A 445 -8.75 2.75 16.97
CA TRP A 445 -7.34 3.07 17.07
C TRP A 445 -7.14 4.55 17.38
N ASN A 446 -6.47 4.85 18.50
CA ASN A 446 -6.35 6.21 19.03
C ASN A 446 -4.88 6.56 19.32
N VAL A 447 -4.06 6.52 18.28
CA VAL A 447 -2.62 6.80 18.39
C VAL A 447 -2.22 7.88 17.40
N ILE A 448 -1.43 8.86 17.84
CA ILE A 448 -0.87 9.88 16.94
C ILE A 448 0.58 9.48 16.62
N VAL A 449 0.81 9.11 15.37
CA VAL A 449 2.13 8.66 14.86
C VAL A 449 3.10 9.82 14.66
N SER A 450 4.38 9.52 14.43
CA SER A 450 5.42 10.53 14.16
C SER A 450 5.18 11.30 12.88
N GLY A 451 5.70 12.54 12.86
CA GLY A 451 5.68 13.44 11.70
C GLY A 451 4.32 13.99 11.30
N LEU A 452 3.24 13.70 12.06
CA LEU A 452 1.93 14.30 11.83
C LEU A 452 1.67 15.48 12.79
N PRO A 453 1.15 16.62 12.29
CA PRO A 453 0.66 17.68 13.15
C PRO A 453 -0.48 17.22 14.06
N ARG A 454 -0.59 17.78 15.26
CA ARG A 454 -1.64 17.40 16.23
C ARG A 454 -3.07 17.57 15.70
N TYR A 455 -3.30 18.54 14.82
CA TYR A 455 -4.60 18.82 14.22
C TYR A 455 -5.03 17.77 13.15
N ILE A 456 -4.18 16.78 12.86
CA ILE A 456 -4.50 15.62 12.02
C ILE A 456 -4.98 14.44 12.86
N GLY A 457 -4.51 14.35 14.11
CA GLY A 457 -4.93 13.33 15.07
C GLY A 457 -4.53 11.91 14.66
N ALA A 458 -5.30 10.94 15.16
CA ALA A 458 -5.23 9.54 14.77
C ALA A 458 -5.97 9.35 13.43
N THR A 459 -5.37 9.86 12.36
CA THR A 459 -5.97 9.89 11.01
C THR A 459 -5.99 8.53 10.31
N HIS A 460 -6.65 8.47 9.15
CA HIS A 460 -6.86 7.29 8.33
C HIS A 460 -5.59 6.49 8.00
N ALA A 461 -5.71 5.16 8.02
CA ALA A 461 -4.70 4.19 7.59
C ALA A 461 -3.36 4.19 8.35
N LYS A 462 -3.26 4.83 9.52
CA LYS A 462 -2.01 4.86 10.30
C LYS A 462 -1.80 3.65 11.22
N GLU A 463 -2.85 2.87 11.47
CA GLU A 463 -2.80 1.64 12.25
C GLU A 463 -2.16 0.48 11.47
N ILE A 464 -2.16 0.54 10.13
CA ILE A 464 -1.60 -0.51 9.25
C ILE A 464 -0.15 -0.86 9.60
N PHE A 465 0.66 0.14 9.94
CA PHE A 465 2.08 -0.02 10.29
C PHE A 465 2.26 -0.86 11.56
N PHE A 466 1.28 -0.84 12.46
CA PHE A 466 1.29 -1.64 13.68
C PHE A 466 0.81 -3.06 13.43
N VAL A 467 -0.17 -3.25 12.54
CA VAL A 467 -0.70 -4.57 12.17
C VAL A 467 0.36 -5.43 11.49
N PHE A 468 1.13 -4.88 10.55
CA PHE A 468 2.20 -5.62 9.87
C PHE A 468 3.50 -5.71 10.68
N ASN A 469 3.68 -4.86 11.71
CA ASN A 469 4.86 -4.77 12.57
C ASN A 469 6.21 -4.71 11.82
N ASP A 470 6.22 -4.12 10.62
CA ASP A 470 7.46 -3.88 9.88
C ASP A 470 8.16 -2.66 10.49
N GLN A 471 9.22 -2.91 11.29
CA GLN A 471 10.06 -1.85 11.89
C GLN A 471 11.38 -1.67 11.12
N SER A 472 11.55 -2.33 9.97
CA SER A 472 12.84 -2.50 9.30
C SER A 472 13.21 -1.40 8.30
N ARG A 473 12.52 -0.24 8.31
CA ARG A 473 12.64 0.72 7.22
C ARG A 473 12.79 2.17 7.68
N ASP A 474 13.91 2.77 7.27
CA ASP A 474 14.25 4.18 7.45
C ASP A 474 13.96 5.03 6.18
N ASP A 475 13.30 4.46 5.15
CA ASP A 475 13.17 5.04 3.80
C ASP A 475 11.86 5.82 3.53
N TYR A 476 11.10 6.18 4.57
CA TYR A 476 9.89 6.99 4.45
C TYR A 476 10.17 8.43 4.89
N ASP A 477 9.73 9.42 4.09
CA ASP A 477 9.77 10.85 4.44
C ASP A 477 9.05 11.15 5.77
N VAL A 478 8.13 10.27 6.19
CA VAL A 478 7.53 10.23 7.54
C VAL A 478 7.39 8.78 7.96
N TRP A 479 8.40 8.22 8.62
CA TRP A 479 8.26 6.89 9.23
C TRP A 479 7.41 6.99 10.51
N PRO A 480 6.22 6.36 10.59
CA PRO A 480 5.26 6.56 11.69
C PRO A 480 5.79 6.18 13.08
N LEU A 481 6.83 5.32 13.11
CA LEU A 481 7.49 4.83 14.33
C LEU A 481 8.83 5.54 14.61
N LEU A 482 9.28 6.46 13.75
CA LEU A 482 10.56 7.16 13.91
C LEU A 482 10.56 7.99 15.19
N GLU A 483 11.62 7.91 15.99
CA GLU A 483 11.79 8.68 17.24
C GLU A 483 10.67 8.45 18.30
N LYS A 484 9.89 7.37 18.19
CA LYS A 484 8.82 7.04 19.17
C LYS A 484 9.31 6.11 20.27
N PRO A 485 8.70 6.18 21.47
CA PRO A 485 9.05 5.32 22.61
C PRO A 485 8.81 3.83 22.30
N GLN A 486 9.51 2.97 23.03
CA GLN A 486 9.38 1.51 22.97
C GLN A 486 7.92 1.01 22.99
N SER A 487 7.03 1.73 23.67
CA SER A 487 5.59 1.43 23.74
C SER A 487 4.90 1.33 22.37
N PHE A 488 5.40 2.00 21.33
CA PHE A 488 4.86 1.87 19.97
C PHE A 488 5.25 0.53 19.34
N SER A 489 6.50 0.11 19.52
CA SER A 489 6.98 -1.20 19.09
C SER A 489 6.28 -2.34 19.83
N ASP A 490 6.00 -2.13 21.12
CA ASP A 490 5.25 -3.07 21.95
C ASP A 490 3.79 -3.15 21.46
N LEU A 491 3.16 -2.00 21.18
CA LEU A 491 1.82 -1.94 20.61
C LEU A 491 1.74 -2.62 19.23
N ALA A 492 2.74 -2.44 18.36
CA ALA A 492 2.79 -3.10 17.07
C ALA A 492 2.84 -4.62 17.21
N SER A 493 3.69 -5.12 18.12
CA SER A 493 3.77 -6.56 18.44
C SER A 493 2.43 -7.10 18.98
N ILE A 494 1.75 -6.34 19.83
CA ILE A 494 0.42 -6.68 20.37
C ILE A 494 -0.61 -6.79 19.24
N MET A 495 -0.68 -5.79 18.37
CA MET A 495 -1.65 -5.77 17.26
C MET A 495 -1.37 -6.89 16.26
N ALA A 496 -0.12 -7.05 15.81
CA ALA A 496 0.25 -8.13 14.89
C ALA A 496 -0.09 -9.51 15.44
N THR A 497 0.19 -9.75 16.74
CA THR A 497 -0.16 -11.01 17.39
C THR A 497 -1.67 -11.21 17.49
N ALA A 498 -2.45 -10.18 17.82
CA ALA A 498 -3.92 -10.28 17.89
C ALA A 498 -4.53 -10.60 16.52
N TRP A 499 -4.05 -9.97 15.45
CA TRP A 499 -4.47 -10.26 14.08
C TRP A 499 -4.09 -11.70 13.68
N ALA A 500 -2.86 -12.12 13.93
CA ALA A 500 -2.41 -13.48 13.66
C ALA A 500 -3.21 -14.54 14.46
N SER A 501 -3.50 -14.26 15.73
CA SER A 501 -4.35 -15.10 16.59
C SER A 501 -5.76 -15.25 16.03
N PHE A 502 -6.35 -14.16 15.54
CA PHE A 502 -7.66 -14.20 14.89
C PHE A 502 -7.63 -14.99 13.59
N VAL A 503 -6.62 -14.80 12.73
CA VAL A 503 -6.46 -15.61 11.51
C VAL A 503 -6.38 -17.12 11.85
N ALA A 504 -5.63 -17.45 12.90
CA ALA A 504 -5.40 -18.82 13.30
C ALA A 504 -6.60 -19.48 14.01
N THR A 505 -7.44 -18.71 14.72
CA THR A 505 -8.41 -19.30 15.66
C THR A 505 -9.82 -18.70 15.60
N GLY A 506 -10.01 -17.57 14.92
CA GLY A 506 -11.25 -16.78 14.95
C GLY A 506 -11.41 -15.90 16.20
N ASP A 507 -10.43 -15.87 17.11
CA ASP A 507 -10.44 -15.07 18.34
C ASP A 507 -9.11 -14.30 18.50
N PRO A 508 -9.12 -12.96 18.58
CA PRO A 508 -7.90 -12.17 18.77
C PRO A 508 -7.29 -12.33 20.18
N ASN A 509 -8.02 -12.90 21.14
CA ASN A 509 -7.57 -13.05 22.53
C ASN A 509 -6.79 -14.34 22.80
N SER A 510 -6.80 -15.29 21.88
CA SER A 510 -6.43 -16.69 22.15
C SER A 510 -4.91 -16.92 22.28
N ASN A 511 -4.13 -15.99 22.82
CA ASN A 511 -2.68 -16.11 22.96
C ASN A 511 -2.34 -17.25 23.95
N GLY A 512 -1.65 -18.28 23.48
CA GLY A 512 -1.37 -19.48 24.27
C GLY A 512 -0.63 -19.19 25.59
N SER A 513 -1.03 -19.84 26.68
CA SER A 513 -0.45 -19.72 28.02
C SER A 513 0.85 -20.52 28.20
N GLY A 514 1.65 -20.73 27.15
CA GLY A 514 2.80 -21.63 27.16
C GLY A 514 4.15 -20.91 27.28
N GLU A 515 5.07 -21.44 28.09
CA GLU A 515 6.48 -21.06 28.06
C GLU A 515 7.05 -21.27 26.64
N PHE A 516 7.57 -20.20 26.05
CA PHE A 516 8.05 -20.15 24.68
C PHE A 516 9.38 -20.90 24.51
N ASN A 517 9.40 -22.01 23.77
CA ASN A 517 10.64 -22.61 23.28
C ASN A 517 11.07 -21.90 21.98
N ILE A 518 11.79 -20.79 22.12
CA ILE A 518 12.31 -20.02 20.98
C ILE A 518 13.57 -20.73 20.43
N PRO A 519 13.64 -21.07 19.12
CA PRO A 519 14.87 -21.51 18.47
C PRO A 519 15.99 -20.48 18.68
N LYS A 520 17.17 -20.91 19.14
CA LYS A 520 18.33 -20.03 19.41
C LYS A 520 18.75 -19.13 18.23
N SER A 521 18.35 -19.45 17.00
CA SER A 521 18.59 -18.62 15.81
C SER A 521 17.82 -17.29 15.82
N LEU A 522 16.63 -17.23 16.44
CA LEU A 522 15.82 -16.01 16.54
C LEU A 522 16.29 -15.08 17.68
N ILE A 523 17.07 -15.60 18.63
CA ILE A 523 17.62 -14.84 19.78
C ILE A 523 18.73 -13.87 19.34
N ASN A 524 19.40 -14.14 18.21
CA ASN A 524 20.53 -13.34 17.73
C ASN A 524 20.14 -12.05 16.98
N ILE A 525 18.84 -11.72 16.86
CA ILE A 525 18.34 -10.55 16.11
C ILE A 525 17.97 -9.39 17.04
N GLY A 526 18.34 -9.42 18.33
CA GLY A 526 18.11 -8.32 19.28
C GLY A 526 16.64 -8.03 19.62
N ARG A 527 15.69 -8.70 18.96
CA ARG A 527 14.27 -8.76 19.33
C ARG A 527 14.03 -10.08 20.04
N LEU A 528 13.74 -10.03 21.35
CA LEU A 528 12.91 -10.97 22.11
C LEU A 528 13.36 -10.98 23.57
N LEU A 529 12.81 -10.05 24.34
CA LEU A 529 12.59 -10.26 25.76
C LEU A 529 11.07 -10.18 25.98
N THR A 530 10.54 -11.28 26.51
CA THR A 530 9.20 -11.45 27.11
C THR A 530 7.98 -11.18 26.22
N LEU A 531 7.53 -12.21 25.49
CA LEU A 531 6.10 -12.34 25.18
C LEU A 531 5.41 -13.05 26.35
N SER A 532 4.65 -12.29 27.13
CA SER A 532 3.42 -12.76 27.77
C SER A 532 2.41 -11.67 27.43
N ILE A 533 1.82 -11.76 26.23
CA ILE A 533 0.92 -10.71 25.73
C ILE A 533 -0.45 -10.92 26.38
N VAL A 534 -0.53 -10.38 27.59
CA VAL A 534 -1.76 -9.93 28.22
C VAL A 534 -1.57 -8.42 28.33
N VAL A 535 -2.31 -7.65 27.52
CA VAL A 535 -2.32 -6.18 27.61
C VAL A 535 -2.97 -5.81 28.93
N ASN A 536 -2.20 -5.77 30.03
CA ASN A 536 -2.67 -5.44 31.38
C ASN A 536 -3.96 -6.17 31.85
N GLY A 537 -4.29 -7.35 31.30
CA GLY A 537 -5.46 -8.14 31.69
C GLY A 537 -6.77 -7.76 30.97
N THR A 538 -6.74 -6.85 29.99
CA THR A 538 -7.96 -6.40 29.31
C THR A 538 -8.23 -7.26 28.07
N ASN A 539 -9.24 -8.14 28.15
CA ASN A 539 -9.70 -8.91 27.00
C ASN A 539 -10.43 -8.01 25.99
N TRP A 540 -10.27 -8.30 24.71
CA TRP A 540 -11.07 -7.74 23.62
C TRP A 540 -12.46 -8.39 23.65
N PRO A 541 -13.52 -7.67 24.05
CA PRO A 541 -14.82 -8.28 24.21
C PRO A 541 -15.48 -8.55 22.86
N LEU A 542 -16.34 -9.57 22.83
CA LEU A 542 -17.29 -9.73 21.74
C LEU A 542 -18.26 -8.55 21.73
N TYR A 543 -18.39 -7.91 20.57
CA TYR A 543 -19.33 -6.81 20.35
C TYR A 543 -20.78 -7.28 20.50
N ASN A 544 -21.06 -8.54 20.16
CA ASN A 544 -22.38 -9.14 20.26
C ASN A 544 -22.98 -8.98 21.66
N GLU A 545 -22.15 -9.15 22.68
CA GLU A 545 -22.51 -9.14 24.09
C GLU A 545 -22.40 -7.73 24.70
N SER A 546 -21.33 -7.02 24.35
CA SER A 546 -20.94 -5.80 25.06
C SER A 546 -21.34 -4.51 24.37
N LYS A 547 -21.46 -4.50 23.04
CA LYS A 547 -21.53 -3.29 22.20
C LYS A 547 -20.37 -2.31 22.46
N LYS A 548 -19.18 -2.84 22.77
CA LYS A 548 -18.01 -2.05 23.15
C LYS A 548 -16.91 -2.06 22.08
N ASN A 549 -16.12 -0.99 22.04
CA ASN A 549 -14.86 -0.92 21.31
C ASN A 549 -13.70 -1.32 22.22
N PHE A 550 -12.73 -2.04 21.67
CA PHE A 550 -11.39 -2.12 22.24
C PHE A 550 -10.54 -0.96 21.69
N VAL A 551 -10.00 -0.13 22.57
CA VAL A 551 -9.30 1.11 22.20
C VAL A 551 -7.80 0.90 22.29
N PHE A 552 -7.10 1.01 21.17
CA PHE A 552 -5.63 0.97 21.14
C PHE A 552 -5.05 2.36 21.45
N THR A 553 -4.09 2.42 22.39
CA THR A 553 -3.39 3.66 22.78
C THR A 553 -1.87 3.49 22.73
N GLY A 554 -1.14 4.55 22.37
CA GLY A 554 0.31 4.49 22.10
C GLY A 554 1.21 4.24 23.31
N ASN A 555 0.65 4.28 24.53
CA ASN A 555 1.33 3.96 25.79
C ASN A 555 1.02 2.54 26.28
N VAL A 556 0.39 1.70 25.45
CA VAL A 556 -0.01 0.32 25.80
C VAL A 556 -1.03 0.24 26.95
N SER A 557 -1.75 1.33 27.24
CA SER A 557 -2.86 1.35 28.19
C SER A 557 -4.22 1.15 27.49
N SER A 558 -4.27 0.20 26.55
CA SER A 558 -5.49 -0.11 25.81
C SER A 558 -6.62 -0.48 26.78
N HIS A 559 -7.85 -0.08 26.46
CA HIS A 559 -9.01 -0.22 27.34
C HIS A 559 -10.27 -0.48 26.52
N VAL A 560 -11.38 -0.74 27.20
CA VAL A 560 -12.67 -0.96 26.57
C VAL A 560 -13.58 0.23 26.84
N GLU A 561 -14.30 0.70 25.82
CA GLU A 561 -15.29 1.77 25.93
C GLU A 561 -16.59 1.38 25.22
N ASP A 562 -17.70 2.06 25.55
CA ASP A 562 -18.95 1.86 24.82
C ASP A 562 -18.83 2.41 23.40
N ASP A 563 -19.39 1.69 22.42
CA ASP A 563 -19.42 2.12 21.02
C ASP A 563 -20.47 3.21 20.77
N ASP A 564 -20.67 4.11 21.73
CA ASP A 564 -21.37 5.39 21.62
C ASP A 564 -20.50 6.57 22.11
N THR A 565 -19.34 6.28 22.71
CA THR A 565 -18.36 7.25 23.22
C THR A 565 -17.23 7.54 22.23
N PRO A 566 -16.62 8.74 22.26
CA PRO A 566 -16.98 9.91 23.08
C PRO A 566 -18.13 10.76 22.48
N TYR A 567 -18.73 10.34 21.36
CA TYR A 567 -19.46 11.23 20.44
C TYR A 567 -20.99 11.25 20.51
N ASN A 568 -21.58 10.71 21.59
CA ASN A 568 -23.04 10.62 21.78
C ASN A 568 -23.79 10.30 20.47
N THR A 569 -23.20 9.35 19.72
CA THR A 569 -23.36 9.23 18.27
C THR A 569 -24.67 8.52 17.89
N VAL A 570 -25.41 7.99 18.88
CA VAL A 570 -26.66 7.25 18.64
C VAL A 570 -27.67 8.10 17.84
N HIS A 571 -27.71 9.42 18.05
CA HIS A 571 -28.56 10.34 17.28
C HIS A 571 -27.94 10.81 15.96
N ARG A 572 -26.62 10.93 15.87
CA ARG A 572 -25.91 11.32 14.63
C ARG A 572 -25.93 10.19 13.57
N LEU A 573 -25.91 8.94 14.02
CA LEU A 573 -25.70 7.76 13.18
C LEU A 573 -26.94 7.15 12.54
N HIS A 574 -28.12 7.30 13.16
CA HIS A 574 -29.37 6.77 12.60
C HIS A 574 -29.68 7.33 11.21
N ILE A 575 -29.21 8.55 10.93
CA ILE A 575 -29.39 9.20 9.62
C ILE A 575 -28.62 8.45 8.54
N PHE A 576 -27.33 8.18 8.75
CA PHE A 576 -26.53 7.50 7.73
C PHE A 576 -26.99 6.07 7.47
N ALA A 577 -27.63 5.41 8.46
CA ALA A 577 -28.21 4.08 8.31
C ALA A 577 -29.61 4.06 7.66
N GLN A 578 -30.39 5.15 7.77
CA GLN A 578 -31.75 5.26 7.22
C GLN A 578 -31.80 5.84 5.81
N PHE A 579 -30.74 6.53 5.36
CA PHE A 579 -30.70 7.22 4.07
C PHE A 579 -29.87 6.54 2.99
N HIS A 580 -29.49 5.25 3.14
CA HIS A 580 -29.32 4.42 1.93
C HIS A 580 -30.64 4.50 1.18
N PRO A 581 -30.66 4.93 -0.10
CA PRO A 581 -31.91 5.13 -0.81
C PRO A 581 -32.71 3.83 -0.70
N MET A 582 -33.78 3.86 0.10
CA MET A 582 -34.88 2.95 -0.12
C MET A 582 -35.26 3.19 -1.57
N ALA A 583 -35.12 2.16 -2.38
CA ALA A 583 -35.55 2.14 -3.77
C ALA A 583 -37.08 2.33 -3.81
N ASP A 584 -37.54 3.55 -3.58
CA ASP A 584 -38.81 4.05 -4.07
C ASP A 584 -38.58 4.50 -5.52
N SER A 585 -38.16 3.56 -6.37
CA SER A 585 -38.41 3.62 -7.80
C SER A 585 -39.37 2.48 -8.11
N GLU A 586 -40.66 2.80 -8.15
CA GLU A 586 -41.59 2.00 -8.94
C GLU A 586 -41.00 1.83 -10.34
N PRO A 587 -41.00 0.63 -10.92
CA PRO A 587 -40.46 0.42 -12.25
C PRO A 587 -41.28 1.23 -13.26
N HIS A 588 -40.70 2.29 -13.79
CA HIS A 588 -41.22 2.99 -14.95
C HIS A 588 -41.20 2.03 -16.14
N HIS A 589 -42.33 1.36 -16.38
CA HIS A 589 -42.62 0.76 -17.67
C HIS A 589 -42.68 1.87 -18.72
N HIS A 590 -41.66 1.93 -19.58
CA HIS A 590 -41.77 2.60 -20.86
C HIS A 590 -42.81 1.88 -21.73
N THR A 591 -44.06 2.31 -21.66
CA THR A 591 -45.04 2.08 -22.72
C THR A 591 -45.00 3.28 -23.66
N GLY A 592 -44.56 3.05 -24.89
CA GLY A 592 -44.64 4.04 -25.96
C GLY A 592 -46.10 4.47 -26.17
N GLY A 593 -46.37 5.76 -26.00
CA GLY A 593 -47.64 6.37 -26.35
C GLY A 593 -47.67 6.67 -27.85
N ALA A 594 -48.44 5.89 -28.60
CA ALA A 594 -49.10 6.39 -29.79
C ALA A 594 -50.28 7.27 -29.37
N GLN A 595 -50.43 8.41 -30.05
CA GLN A 595 -51.50 9.37 -29.87
C GLN A 595 -52.87 8.72 -30.08
N ASP A 596 -53.83 9.00 -29.19
CA ASP A 596 -55.21 9.25 -29.60
C ASP A 596 -55.98 10.04 -28.54
N ASN A 597 -56.75 11.00 -29.04
CA ASN A 597 -57.54 11.99 -28.32
C ASN A 597 -58.92 11.42 -27.92
N ASP A 598 -59.34 11.54 -26.65
CA ASP A 598 -60.71 11.96 -26.29
C ASP A 598 -60.86 12.21 -24.76
N PRO A 599 -61.59 13.24 -24.28
CA PRO A 599 -61.73 13.54 -22.85
C PRO A 599 -63.14 13.24 -22.31
N ALA A 600 -63.29 12.35 -21.32
CA ALA A 600 -64.49 12.33 -20.49
C ALA A 600 -64.37 11.61 -19.12
N SER A 601 -64.43 12.43 -18.07
CA SER A 601 -65.25 12.26 -16.86
C SER A 601 -64.83 11.30 -15.70
N LYS A 602 -64.65 11.96 -14.54
CA LYS A 602 -65.32 11.75 -13.24
C LYS A 602 -65.17 10.42 -12.47
N HIS A 603 -64.55 10.57 -11.29
CA HIS A 603 -64.90 10.01 -9.98
C HIS A 603 -65.74 8.72 -9.90
N LYS A 604 -65.17 7.68 -9.27
CA LYS A 604 -65.73 6.98 -8.09
C LYS A 604 -64.78 5.85 -7.59
N LYS A 605 -64.41 5.89 -6.30
CA LYS A 605 -64.23 4.68 -5.46
C LYS A 605 -65.63 4.06 -5.24
N PRO A 606 -65.85 2.76 -4.91
CA PRO A 606 -65.06 1.99 -3.92
C PRO A 606 -65.01 0.43 -4.07
N GLN A 607 -64.40 -0.21 -3.06
CA GLN A 607 -64.70 -1.52 -2.46
C GLN A 607 -64.02 -2.84 -2.91
N GLN A 608 -63.56 -3.53 -1.86
CA GLN A 608 -63.02 -4.89 -1.72
C GLN A 608 -63.94 -5.99 -2.28
N ASN A 609 -63.36 -7.02 -2.92
CA ASN A 609 -63.33 -8.39 -2.36
C ASN A 609 -62.54 -9.39 -3.23
N ASN A 610 -61.78 -10.23 -2.52
CA ASN A 610 -61.14 -11.52 -2.84
C ASN A 610 -61.49 -12.23 -4.16
N ALA A 611 -60.46 -12.73 -4.85
CA ALA A 611 -60.37 -14.14 -5.26
C ALA A 611 -58.95 -14.53 -5.70
N ASN A 612 -58.55 -15.74 -5.30
CA ASN A 612 -57.31 -16.44 -5.62
C ASN A 612 -56.99 -16.52 -7.13
N ALA A 613 -55.74 -16.23 -7.49
CA ALA A 613 -55.07 -16.74 -8.69
C ALA A 613 -53.56 -16.91 -8.39
N PRO A 614 -52.89 -17.96 -8.92
CA PRO A 614 -51.49 -18.24 -8.61
C PRO A 614 -50.53 -17.23 -9.26
N PRO A 615 -49.32 -17.03 -8.71
CA PRO A 615 -48.31 -16.15 -9.31
C PRO A 615 -47.79 -16.72 -10.64
N PRO A 616 -47.36 -15.86 -11.58
CA PRO A 616 -46.88 -16.30 -12.89
C PRO A 616 -45.55 -17.04 -12.78
N GLU A 617 -45.46 -18.14 -13.53
CA GLU A 617 -44.29 -19.00 -13.66
C GLU A 617 -43.04 -18.21 -14.08
N SER A 618 -41.94 -18.55 -13.43
CA SER A 618 -40.61 -18.02 -13.70
C SER A 618 -40.05 -18.57 -15.02
N PHE A 619 -39.07 -17.85 -15.54
CA PHE A 619 -38.44 -18.04 -16.85
C PHE A 619 -37.50 -19.26 -17.09
N PRO A 620 -37.42 -20.35 -16.29
CA PRO A 620 -36.61 -21.52 -16.67
C PRO A 620 -37.35 -22.63 -17.46
N GLU A 621 -38.62 -22.50 -17.85
CA GLU A 621 -39.35 -23.60 -18.53
C GLU A 621 -39.48 -23.49 -20.06
N TYR A 622 -39.06 -22.38 -20.67
CA TYR A 622 -39.05 -22.22 -22.13
C TYR A 622 -37.81 -22.85 -22.80
N ALA A 623 -36.67 -22.91 -22.10
CA ALA A 623 -35.43 -23.48 -22.62
C ALA A 623 -35.42 -25.03 -22.65
N ARG A 624 -36.39 -25.69 -21.99
CA ARG A 624 -36.47 -27.15 -21.93
C ARG A 624 -37.38 -27.77 -23.00
N ARG A 625 -38.15 -26.98 -23.76
CA ARG A 625 -39.08 -27.47 -24.79
C ARG A 625 -38.65 -27.28 -26.25
N THR A 626 -37.44 -26.76 -26.49
CA THR A 626 -36.93 -26.55 -27.86
C THR A 626 -35.78 -27.49 -28.25
N ALA A 627 -35.43 -28.46 -27.39
CA ALA A 627 -34.38 -29.46 -27.66
C ALA A 627 -34.90 -30.84 -28.09
N GLU A 628 -36.23 -31.06 -28.19
CA GLU A 628 -36.81 -32.39 -28.46
C GLU A 628 -37.46 -32.56 -29.84
N LYS A 629 -37.19 -31.69 -30.83
CA LYS A 629 -37.78 -31.83 -32.19
C LYS A 629 -36.82 -31.58 -33.35
N LEU A 630 -35.65 -32.21 -33.35
CA LEU A 630 -34.82 -32.32 -34.57
C LEU A 630 -34.59 -33.80 -34.92
N PRO A 631 -34.96 -34.25 -36.14
CA PRO A 631 -34.80 -35.65 -36.52
C PRO A 631 -33.33 -36.04 -36.79
N PRO A 632 -33.00 -37.35 -36.66
CA PRO A 632 -31.63 -37.86 -36.52
C PRO A 632 -30.61 -37.62 -37.65
N PRO A 633 -30.96 -37.35 -38.93
CA PRO A 633 -29.92 -37.19 -39.95
C PRO A 633 -29.28 -35.79 -39.96
N THR A 634 -29.82 -34.81 -39.24
CA THR A 634 -29.37 -33.40 -39.33
C THR A 634 -28.09 -33.13 -38.52
N PHE A 635 -27.88 -33.85 -37.42
CA PHE A 635 -26.68 -33.70 -36.57
C PHE A 635 -25.41 -34.24 -37.24
N ILE A 636 -25.52 -35.28 -38.07
CA ILE A 636 -24.39 -35.91 -38.74
C ILE A 636 -23.88 -35.03 -39.90
N ILE A 637 -24.79 -34.32 -40.59
CA ILE A 637 -24.43 -33.42 -41.69
C ILE A 637 -23.71 -32.16 -41.16
N LEU A 638 -24.17 -31.61 -40.04
CA LEU A 638 -23.52 -30.44 -39.42
C LEU A 638 -22.15 -30.79 -38.82
N ALA A 639 -21.98 -31.98 -38.24
CA ALA A 639 -20.68 -32.45 -37.75
C ALA A 639 -19.68 -32.74 -38.89
N LEU A 640 -20.14 -33.29 -40.03
CA LEU A 640 -19.30 -33.55 -41.20
C LEU A 640 -18.87 -32.26 -41.92
N LEU A 641 -19.74 -31.25 -41.98
CA LEU A 641 -19.41 -29.93 -42.55
C LEU A 641 -18.42 -29.15 -41.68
N PHE A 642 -18.51 -29.28 -40.34
CA PHE A 642 -17.54 -28.68 -39.42
C PHE A 642 -16.18 -29.39 -39.46
N GLY A 643 -16.17 -30.72 -39.63
CA GLY A 643 -14.95 -31.50 -39.83
C GLY A 643 -14.23 -31.20 -41.16
N LEU A 644 -14.97 -31.00 -42.25
CA LEU A 644 -14.41 -30.63 -43.56
C LEU A 644 -13.84 -29.20 -43.58
N TYR A 645 -14.43 -28.28 -42.81
CA TYR A 645 -13.91 -26.91 -42.67
C TYR A 645 -12.53 -26.88 -41.99
N ILE A 646 -12.33 -27.68 -40.92
CA ILE A 646 -11.05 -27.78 -40.19
C ILE A 646 -9.94 -28.44 -41.03
N ILE A 647 -10.31 -29.36 -41.94
CA ILE A 647 -9.34 -30.03 -42.84
C ILE A 647 -8.90 -29.10 -43.99
N PHE A 648 -9.75 -28.18 -44.46
CA PHE A 648 -9.40 -27.25 -45.54
C PHE A 648 -8.79 -25.92 -45.08
N SER A 649 -8.92 -25.53 -43.80
CA SER A 649 -8.27 -24.33 -43.26
C SER A 649 -6.82 -24.54 -42.80
N SER A 650 -6.33 -25.79 -42.80
CA SER A 650 -4.99 -26.17 -42.34
C SER A 650 -3.97 -26.46 -43.45
N SER A 651 -4.33 -26.28 -44.74
CA SER A 651 -3.47 -26.60 -45.89
C SER A 651 -2.97 -25.41 -46.72
N GLN A 652 -3.06 -24.15 -46.22
CA GLN A 652 -2.64 -22.96 -46.98
C GLN A 652 -1.47 -22.14 -46.39
N GLN A 653 -0.74 -22.66 -45.38
CA GLN A 653 0.42 -21.94 -44.81
C GLN A 653 1.77 -22.67 -44.91
N ASN A 654 1.89 -23.68 -45.77
CA ASN A 654 3.20 -24.25 -46.11
C ASN A 654 3.30 -24.49 -47.62
N GLN A 655 3.90 -23.53 -48.35
CA GLN A 655 4.89 -23.73 -49.42
C GLN A 655 5.02 -22.47 -50.30
N ARG A 656 6.16 -21.78 -50.14
CA ARG A 656 7.00 -21.12 -51.18
C ARG A 656 8.26 -20.63 -50.44
N SER A 657 9.19 -21.54 -50.19
CA SER A 657 10.38 -21.84 -51.01
C SER A 657 11.51 -20.84 -50.81
N ALA A 658 12.58 -21.37 -50.21
CA ALA A 658 13.91 -20.80 -50.10
C ALA A 658 14.79 -21.13 -51.34
N ALA A 659 15.89 -20.39 -51.45
CA ALA A 659 17.06 -20.49 -52.35
C ALA A 659 16.95 -19.70 -53.69
N ASP A 660 17.92 -18.87 -54.14
CA ASP A 660 19.31 -18.69 -53.69
C ASP A 660 19.99 -17.39 -54.25
N LEU A 661 21.03 -16.94 -53.53
CA LEU A 661 22.27 -16.17 -53.91
C LEU A 661 22.24 -14.78 -54.59
N SER A 662 22.77 -13.74 -53.88
CA SER A 662 24.19 -13.27 -54.00
C SER A 662 24.47 -11.88 -53.36
N SER A 663 25.36 -11.86 -52.35
CA SER A 663 26.38 -10.88 -51.89
C SER A 663 26.15 -9.34 -51.79
N PRO A 664 26.85 -8.62 -50.86
CA PRO A 664 26.43 -7.34 -50.26
C PRO A 664 27.17 -6.09 -50.80
N PRO A 665 26.73 -4.88 -50.38
CA PRO A 665 27.70 -3.96 -49.78
C PRO A 665 27.20 -3.03 -48.64
N VAL A 666 28.12 -2.81 -47.68
CA VAL A 666 28.57 -1.51 -47.12
C VAL A 666 27.75 -0.81 -46.03
N ALA A 667 28.37 -0.75 -44.84
CA ALA A 667 28.10 0.18 -43.74
C ALA A 667 28.80 1.54 -43.97
N PRO A 668 28.32 2.64 -43.37
CA PRO A 668 29.15 3.84 -43.19
C PRO A 668 29.79 3.86 -41.79
N SER A 669 31.12 3.87 -41.77
CA SER A 669 31.96 4.29 -40.65
C SER A 669 32.54 5.67 -40.98
N VAL A 670 32.41 6.66 -40.12
CA VAL A 670 33.26 7.88 -40.11
C VAL A 670 33.19 8.51 -38.71
N VAL A 671 34.22 9.04 -38.06
CA VAL A 671 35.70 8.96 -38.10
C VAL A 671 36.10 9.60 -36.76
N THR A 672 37.00 8.96 -36.03
CA THR A 672 37.74 9.56 -34.92
C THR A 672 38.89 10.39 -35.50
N THR A 673 39.04 11.66 -35.10
CA THR A 673 40.25 12.44 -35.40
C THR A 673 41.04 12.67 -34.13
N THR A 674 42.18 11.99 -34.04
CA THR A 674 43.26 12.25 -33.09
C THR A 674 44.25 13.19 -33.76
N ILE A 675 44.66 14.28 -33.10
CA ILE A 675 45.90 15.00 -33.43
C ILE A 675 46.94 14.61 -32.38
N TYR A 676 48.02 14.00 -32.85
CA TYR A 676 49.28 13.82 -32.15
C TYR A 676 50.16 15.07 -32.30
N GLN A 677 50.93 15.41 -31.26
CA GLN A 677 52.27 15.96 -31.47
C GLN A 677 53.24 15.39 -30.43
N GLU A 678 54.31 14.77 -30.95
CA GLU A 678 55.38 14.03 -30.28
C GLU A 678 56.32 14.91 -29.44
N HIS A 679 56.98 14.32 -28.44
CA HIS A 679 58.46 14.28 -28.33
C HIS A 679 58.94 13.18 -27.36
N GLN A 680 59.91 12.37 -27.82
CA GLN A 680 60.74 11.37 -27.11
C GLN A 680 62.11 12.01 -26.72
N PRO A 681 63.13 11.30 -26.18
CA PRO A 681 63.22 10.44 -24.97
C PRO A 681 64.50 10.72 -24.11
N SER A 682 64.60 10.22 -22.85
CA SER A 682 65.90 9.82 -22.26
C SER A 682 65.82 9.06 -20.91
N SER A 683 66.23 7.78 -20.94
CA SER A 683 67.07 7.00 -19.99
C SER A 683 66.84 6.93 -18.45
N THR A 684 66.57 5.68 -18.00
CA THR A 684 66.97 4.99 -16.72
C THR A 684 66.36 5.39 -15.37
N PRO A 685 66.26 4.48 -14.36
CA PRO A 685 66.10 3.01 -14.35
C PRO A 685 64.71 2.60 -13.80
N THR A 686 64.29 1.36 -14.11
CA THR A 686 63.00 0.78 -13.71
C THR A 686 62.87 0.70 -12.19
N VAL A 687 62.09 1.61 -11.60
CA VAL A 687 61.47 1.38 -10.29
C VAL A 687 60.26 0.50 -10.55
N VAL A 688 60.28 -0.71 -10.00
CA VAL A 688 59.09 -1.56 -9.93
C VAL A 688 58.06 -0.81 -9.07
N VAL A 689 57.11 -0.13 -9.71
CA VAL A 689 55.94 0.40 -9.03
C VAL A 689 55.00 -0.78 -8.84
N ASP A 690 54.90 -1.22 -7.60
CA ASP A 690 53.85 -2.10 -7.12
C ASP A 690 52.48 -1.49 -7.50
N THR A 691 51.80 -2.11 -8.46
CA THR A 691 50.48 -1.70 -8.98
C THR A 691 49.33 -2.43 -8.29
N SER A 692 49.58 -2.99 -7.09
CA SER A 692 48.51 -3.46 -6.22
C SER A 692 47.65 -2.26 -5.76
N PRO A 693 46.32 -2.28 -5.89
CA PRO A 693 45.47 -1.23 -5.32
C PRO A 693 45.54 -1.32 -3.80
N LYS A 694 46.37 -0.47 -3.17
CA LYS A 694 46.29 -0.25 -1.72
C LYS A 694 44.91 0.33 -1.41
N MET A 695 44.13 -0.39 -0.61
CA MET A 695 42.86 0.09 -0.07
C MET A 695 43.10 1.43 0.64
N SER A 696 42.53 2.52 0.15
CA SER A 696 42.85 3.86 0.65
C SER A 696 42.17 4.12 1.99
N THR A 697 42.97 4.28 3.04
CA THR A 697 42.55 4.72 4.39
C THR A 697 42.57 6.25 4.49
N GLU A 698 42.18 6.97 3.42
CA GLU A 698 42.20 8.44 3.43
C GLU A 698 41.14 8.95 4.42
N GLN A 699 41.54 9.90 5.25
CA GLN A 699 40.67 10.52 6.26
C GLN A 699 40.46 12.00 5.97
N THR A 700 39.25 12.50 6.21
CA THR A 700 38.90 13.92 6.12
C THR A 700 38.30 14.42 7.42
N PHE A 701 38.57 15.68 7.76
CA PHE A 701 37.91 16.37 8.86
C PHE A 701 36.66 17.10 8.35
N ILE A 702 35.52 16.85 8.99
CA ILE A 702 34.25 17.54 8.73
C ILE A 702 33.74 18.11 10.06
N ALA A 703 33.25 19.35 10.04
CA ALA A 703 32.60 19.93 11.20
C ALA A 703 31.22 20.50 10.85
N ILE A 704 30.23 20.20 11.68
CA ILE A 704 28.93 20.85 11.66
C ILE A 704 29.02 22.07 12.55
N LYS A 705 28.80 23.24 11.96
CA LYS A 705 28.94 24.55 12.59
C LYS A 705 27.79 24.82 13.58
N PRO A 706 27.89 25.86 14.43
CA PRO A 706 26.89 26.11 15.46
C PRO A 706 25.45 26.22 14.95
N ASP A 707 25.24 26.81 13.77
CA ASP A 707 23.93 26.89 13.13
C ASP A 707 23.36 25.50 12.79
N GLY A 708 24.18 24.62 12.22
CA GLY A 708 23.78 23.24 11.89
C GLY A 708 23.44 22.43 13.14
N VAL A 709 24.21 22.58 14.21
CA VAL A 709 23.93 21.90 15.49
C VAL A 709 22.64 22.42 16.11
N GLN A 710 22.46 23.74 16.22
CA GLN A 710 21.26 24.34 16.83
C GLN A 710 19.97 24.04 16.06
N ARG A 711 20.09 23.77 14.74
CA ARG A 711 18.97 23.37 13.88
C ARG A 711 18.68 21.86 13.91
N GLY A 712 19.37 21.08 14.74
CA GLY A 712 19.17 19.63 14.84
C GLY A 712 19.70 18.84 13.64
N LEU A 713 20.65 19.38 12.86
CA LEU A 713 21.11 18.78 11.61
C LEU A 713 22.24 17.75 11.76
N ILE A 714 22.60 17.35 12.99
CA ILE A 714 23.69 16.38 13.21
C ILE A 714 23.39 15.05 12.53
N GLY A 715 22.25 14.43 12.85
CA GLY A 715 21.82 13.15 12.26
C GLY A 715 21.74 13.22 10.73
N PRO A 716 20.95 14.15 10.15
CA PRO A 716 20.82 14.28 8.69
C PRO A 716 22.14 14.48 7.94
N ILE A 717 23.13 15.18 8.53
CA ILE A 717 24.44 15.36 7.91
C ILE A 717 25.29 14.09 8.05
N VAL A 718 25.32 13.45 9.21
CA VAL A 718 26.03 12.19 9.45
C VAL A 718 25.55 11.11 8.47
N SER A 719 24.23 10.95 8.33
CA SER A 719 23.63 9.94 7.44
C SER A 719 24.05 10.11 5.98
N ARG A 720 24.33 11.34 5.51
CA ARG A 720 24.82 11.57 4.12
C ARG A 720 26.20 10.96 3.89
N PHE A 721 27.09 11.04 4.87
CA PHE A 721 28.42 10.46 4.78
C PHE A 721 28.37 8.93 4.92
N GLU A 722 27.54 8.40 5.83
CA GLU A 722 27.36 6.95 5.99
C GLU A 722 26.71 6.31 4.75
N THR A 723 25.65 6.92 4.22
CA THR A 723 24.97 6.44 3.00
C THR A 723 25.90 6.47 1.79
N ARG A 724 26.85 7.42 1.75
CA ARG A 724 27.86 7.46 0.69
C ARG A 724 28.86 6.30 0.79
N GLY A 725 28.93 5.61 1.93
CA GLY A 725 29.87 4.53 2.20
C GLY A 725 31.15 4.97 2.91
N PHE A 726 31.16 6.17 3.52
CA PHE A 726 32.26 6.59 4.40
C PHE A 726 32.10 6.02 5.80
N LYS A 727 33.24 5.67 6.40
CA LYS A 727 33.32 5.10 7.75
C LYS A 727 33.59 6.22 8.76
N LEU A 728 32.72 6.41 9.74
CA LEU A 728 32.94 7.36 10.84
C LEU A 728 33.96 6.79 11.80
N VAL A 729 35.12 7.44 11.95
CA VAL A 729 36.24 6.95 12.79
C VAL A 729 36.51 7.82 14.01
N ALA A 730 35.89 9.00 14.11
CA ALA A 730 35.78 9.77 15.35
C ALA A 730 34.64 10.79 15.24
N ILE A 731 33.98 11.10 16.36
CA ILE A 731 32.96 12.15 16.45
C ILE A 731 32.98 12.77 17.85
N LYS A 732 32.82 14.10 17.92
CA LYS A 732 32.75 14.83 19.19
C LYS A 732 31.89 16.08 19.07
N LEU A 733 30.99 16.28 20.03
CA LEU A 733 30.25 17.53 20.22
C LEU A 733 30.99 18.39 21.26
N MET A 734 31.40 19.60 20.90
CA MET A 734 32.13 20.48 21.81
C MET A 734 31.98 21.97 21.50
N THR A 735 32.26 22.81 22.50
CA THR A 735 32.37 24.26 22.35
C THR A 735 33.85 24.66 22.42
N PRO A 736 34.56 24.81 21.29
CA PRO A 736 35.98 25.15 21.30
C PRO A 736 36.22 26.59 21.78
N GLY A 737 37.32 26.80 22.50
CA GLY A 737 37.76 28.14 22.89
C GLY A 737 38.19 28.99 21.70
N LYS A 738 38.22 30.32 21.88
CA LYS A 738 38.62 31.28 20.84
C LYS A 738 40.00 30.98 20.25
N GLU A 739 40.98 30.64 21.09
CA GLU A 739 42.35 30.30 20.67
C GLU A 739 42.38 29.07 19.75
N HIS A 740 41.56 28.05 20.05
CA HIS A 740 41.46 26.83 19.24
C HIS A 740 40.89 27.13 17.85
N LEU A 741 39.84 27.97 17.78
CA LEU A 741 39.25 28.39 16.49
C LEU A 741 40.21 29.28 15.68
N GLN A 742 40.98 30.14 16.35
CA GLN A 742 42.01 30.95 15.69
C GLN A 742 43.15 30.09 15.14
N ALA A 743 43.53 29.02 15.85
CA ALA A 743 44.49 28.04 15.36
C ALA A 743 43.94 27.27 14.14
N HIS A 744 42.66 26.86 14.17
CA HIS A 744 42.01 26.16 13.05
C HIS A 744 41.95 27.01 11.78
N TYR A 745 41.66 28.31 11.91
CA TYR A 745 41.54 29.24 10.78
C TYR A 745 42.77 30.13 10.59
N ALA A 746 43.95 29.72 11.04
CA ALA A 746 45.16 30.56 11.03
C ALA A 746 45.52 31.10 9.63
N ASP A 747 45.26 30.31 8.58
CA ASP A 747 45.50 30.69 7.18
C ASP A 747 44.57 31.83 6.68
N LEU A 748 43.51 32.12 7.43
CA LEU A 748 42.53 33.18 7.12
C LEU A 748 42.71 34.43 7.97
N LYS A 749 43.72 34.50 8.86
CA LYS A 749 43.90 35.57 9.85
C LYS A 749 43.92 36.98 9.26
N ASP A 750 44.44 37.12 8.03
CA ASP A 750 44.61 38.39 7.34
C ASP A 750 43.36 38.76 6.49
N LYS A 751 42.31 37.93 6.51
CA LYS A 751 41.06 38.19 5.77
C LYS A 751 40.13 39.09 6.58
N PRO A 752 39.43 40.05 5.95
CA PRO A 752 38.58 41.02 6.65
C PRO A 752 37.40 40.37 7.41
N PHE A 753 36.96 39.18 6.99
CA PHE A 753 35.88 38.44 7.64
C PHE A 753 36.36 37.52 8.79
N PHE A 754 37.67 37.45 9.07
CA PHE A 754 38.23 36.51 10.05
C PHE A 754 37.64 36.70 11.45
N ALA A 755 37.55 37.95 11.93
CA ALA A 755 36.99 38.24 13.25
C ALA A 755 35.54 37.72 13.38
N GLY A 756 34.70 37.99 12.38
CA GLY A 756 33.31 37.52 12.36
C GLY A 756 33.19 36.00 12.22
N LEU A 757 34.09 35.34 11.48
CA LEU A 757 34.15 33.89 11.40
C LEU A 757 34.44 33.25 12.77
N ILE A 758 35.39 33.81 13.53
CA ILE A 758 35.72 33.30 14.86
C ILE A 758 34.56 33.52 15.83
N GLU A 759 33.92 34.69 15.80
CA GLU A 759 32.73 34.97 16.63
C GLU A 759 31.58 34.00 16.30
N TYR A 760 31.31 33.80 15.02
CA TYR A 760 30.30 32.86 14.55
C TYR A 760 30.58 31.43 15.01
N MET A 761 31.81 30.94 14.81
CA MET A 761 32.19 29.58 15.23
C MET A 761 32.20 29.41 16.75
N ASN A 762 32.30 30.50 17.52
CA ASN A 762 32.21 30.50 18.97
C ASN A 762 30.76 30.67 19.51
N SER A 763 29.77 30.92 18.63
CA SER A 763 28.38 31.19 19.02
C SER A 763 27.60 29.99 19.56
N GLY A 764 28.17 28.79 19.51
CA GLY A 764 27.51 27.58 20.00
C GLY A 764 28.36 26.31 19.81
N PRO A 765 27.79 25.14 20.10
CA PRO A 765 28.48 23.86 19.97
C PRO A 765 28.78 23.50 18.51
N ILE A 766 29.89 22.82 18.29
CA ILE A 766 30.32 22.27 16.99
C ILE A 766 30.39 20.75 17.11
N CYS A 767 29.87 20.05 16.10
CA CYS A 767 30.06 18.60 15.97
C CYS A 767 31.23 18.35 15.01
N ALA A 768 32.38 17.98 15.54
CA ALA A 768 33.57 17.64 14.78
C ALA A 768 33.61 16.13 14.50
N MET A 769 34.00 15.74 13.29
CA MET A 769 33.98 14.36 12.82
C MET A 769 35.21 14.04 11.96
N VAL A 770 35.60 12.77 11.98
CA VAL A 770 36.62 12.20 11.08
C VAL A 770 35.99 11.07 10.28
N TRP A 771 36.04 11.22 8.96
CA TRP A 771 35.49 10.24 8.00
C TRP A 771 36.60 9.59 7.21
N GLU A 772 36.54 8.26 7.06
CA GLU A 772 37.53 7.46 6.33
C GLU A 772 36.91 6.80 5.09
N GLY A 773 37.64 6.83 3.97
CA GLY A 773 37.29 6.10 2.74
C GLY A 773 38.08 6.55 1.52
N ARG A 774 37.68 6.09 0.32
CA ARG A 774 38.33 6.46 -0.95
C ARG A 774 37.98 7.90 -1.35
N ASP A 775 39.02 8.70 -1.63
CA ASP A 775 38.90 10.12 -1.97
C ASP A 775 38.00 10.89 -0.98
N ALA A 776 38.12 10.58 0.32
CA ALA A 776 37.29 11.11 1.39
C ALA A 776 37.31 12.65 1.44
N VAL A 777 38.47 13.28 1.23
CA VAL A 777 38.59 14.75 1.23
C VAL A 777 37.84 15.35 0.04
N LYS A 778 38.12 14.85 -1.17
CA LYS A 778 37.52 15.37 -2.40
C LYS A 778 36.00 15.17 -2.41
N THR A 779 35.55 13.96 -2.10
CA THR A 779 34.13 13.60 -2.13
C THR A 779 33.38 14.22 -0.96
N GLY A 780 33.99 14.31 0.22
CA GLY A 780 33.43 15.04 1.36
C GLY A 780 33.10 16.48 0.99
N ARG A 781 33.98 17.18 0.27
CA ARG A 781 33.70 18.54 -0.23
C ARG A 781 32.57 18.60 -1.25
N VAL A 782 32.44 17.60 -2.11
CA VAL A 782 31.29 17.51 -3.04
C VAL A 782 29.99 17.39 -2.26
N LEU A 783 29.94 16.52 -1.23
CA LEU A 783 28.76 16.37 -0.37
C LEU A 783 28.43 17.65 0.39
N LEU A 784 29.45 18.40 0.85
CA LEU A 784 29.22 19.67 1.53
C LEU A 784 28.62 20.74 0.60
N GLY A 785 28.93 20.72 -0.70
CA GLY A 785 28.56 21.78 -1.64
C GLY A 785 29.54 22.97 -1.62
N ALA A 786 29.38 23.91 -2.56
CA ALA A 786 30.23 25.10 -2.65
C ALA A 786 30.11 25.99 -1.40
N THR A 787 31.18 26.71 -1.01
CA THR A 787 31.16 27.58 0.18
C THR A 787 30.05 28.64 0.11
N ASN A 788 29.75 29.13 -1.10
CA ASN A 788 28.56 29.91 -1.38
C ASN A 788 27.36 28.97 -1.59
N PRO A 789 26.34 28.99 -0.71
CA PRO A 789 25.19 28.08 -0.84
C PRO A 789 24.45 28.23 -2.17
N LEU A 790 24.32 29.46 -2.69
CA LEU A 790 23.66 29.71 -3.99
C LEU A 790 24.40 29.12 -5.20
N ALA A 791 25.67 28.75 -5.04
CA ALA A 791 26.46 28.06 -6.06
C ALA A 791 26.56 26.54 -5.81
N SER A 792 25.85 26.02 -4.81
CA SER A 792 25.82 24.60 -4.48
C SER A 792 24.75 23.88 -5.28
N ALA A 793 25.05 22.65 -5.71
CA ALA A 793 24.06 21.83 -6.38
C ALA A 793 22.97 21.36 -5.39
N PRO A 794 21.71 21.22 -5.82
CA PRO A 794 20.67 20.56 -5.02
C PRO A 794 21.10 19.17 -4.55
N GLY A 795 20.75 18.80 -3.33
CA GLY A 795 21.18 17.53 -2.70
C GLY A 795 22.52 17.60 -1.96
N THR A 796 23.25 18.72 -2.04
CA THR A 796 24.43 18.97 -1.19
C THR A 796 24.01 19.63 0.13
N ILE A 797 24.82 19.49 1.18
CA ILE A 797 24.48 20.00 2.52
C ILE A 797 24.22 21.51 2.48
N ARG A 798 25.05 22.28 1.77
CA ARG A 798 24.83 23.73 1.62
C ARG A 798 23.71 24.07 0.65
N GLY A 799 23.51 23.28 -0.41
CA GLY A 799 22.39 23.48 -1.34
C GLY A 799 21.03 23.30 -0.66
N ASP A 800 20.93 22.36 0.28
CA ASP A 800 19.66 22.03 0.92
C ASP A 800 19.42 22.84 2.20
N TYR A 801 20.48 23.21 2.94
CA TYR A 801 20.34 23.76 4.29
C TYR A 801 20.87 25.19 4.46
N ALA A 802 21.45 25.83 3.44
CA ALA A 802 22.00 27.17 3.57
C ALA A 802 21.58 28.11 2.44
N ILE A 803 21.50 29.40 2.75
CA ILE A 803 21.21 30.48 1.77
C ILE A 803 22.37 31.47 1.76
N ASP A 804 22.78 31.95 2.94
CA ASP A 804 23.87 32.92 3.10
C ASP A 804 25.22 32.28 3.43
N VAL A 805 26.30 32.84 2.88
CA VAL A 805 27.69 32.38 3.08
C VAL A 805 28.09 32.40 4.57
N GLY A 806 27.59 33.38 5.33
CA GLY A 806 27.91 33.54 6.75
C GLY A 806 27.30 32.48 7.67
N ARG A 807 26.28 31.74 7.21
CA ARG A 807 25.56 30.69 7.98
C ARG A 807 25.36 29.46 7.11
N ASN A 808 26.48 28.82 6.77
CA ASN A 808 26.54 27.76 5.76
C ASN A 808 26.73 26.34 6.34
N VAL A 809 26.33 26.11 7.59
CA VAL A 809 26.09 24.79 8.21
C VAL A 809 27.33 23.91 8.48
N CYS A 810 28.35 23.92 7.62
CA CYS A 810 29.44 22.94 7.68
C CYS A 810 30.80 23.47 7.23
N HIS A 811 31.86 22.83 7.70
CA HIS A 811 33.26 22.96 7.29
C HIS A 811 33.80 21.59 6.86
N GLY A 812 34.73 21.57 5.90
CA GLY A 812 35.44 20.36 5.52
C GLY A 812 36.81 20.68 4.94
N SER A 813 37.78 19.80 5.19
CA SER A 813 39.16 19.98 4.74
C SER A 813 39.26 20.15 3.22
N ASP A 814 40.19 21.00 2.78
CA ASP A 814 40.42 21.30 1.36
C ASP A 814 41.49 20.44 0.69
N SER A 815 42.37 19.82 1.47
CA SER A 815 43.42 18.89 1.05
C SER A 815 43.66 17.81 2.10
N VAL A 816 44.35 16.73 1.70
CA VAL A 816 44.74 15.63 2.61
C VAL A 816 45.71 16.13 3.70
N GLU A 817 46.61 17.05 3.35
CA GLU A 817 47.55 17.67 4.28
C GLU A 817 46.82 18.50 5.33
N ASN A 818 45.81 19.27 4.93
CA ASN A 818 45.01 20.06 5.87
C ASN A 818 44.09 19.18 6.70
N ALA A 819 43.51 18.11 6.13
CA ALA A 819 42.76 17.13 6.90
C ALA A 819 43.59 16.55 8.05
N LYS A 820 44.85 16.17 7.80
CA LYS A 820 45.74 15.66 8.87
C LYS A 820 46.00 16.70 9.96
N LYS A 821 46.23 17.96 9.59
CA LYS A 821 46.44 19.06 10.57
C LYS A 821 45.18 19.34 11.38
N GLU A 822 44.02 19.38 10.73
CA GLU A 822 42.73 19.61 11.38
C GLU A 822 42.38 18.44 12.31
N ILE A 823 42.54 17.18 11.88
CA ILE A 823 42.32 16.01 12.73
C ILE A 823 43.21 16.08 13.98
N ALA A 824 44.50 16.35 13.84
CA ALA A 824 45.44 16.46 14.96
C ALA A 824 45.15 17.65 15.90
N LEU A 825 44.49 18.70 15.38
CA LEU A 825 44.06 19.84 16.19
C LEU A 825 42.83 19.49 17.04
N TRP A 826 41.84 18.81 16.45
CA TRP A 826 40.54 18.56 17.08
C TRP A 826 40.46 17.27 17.90
N PHE A 827 41.27 16.28 17.57
CA PHE A 827 41.27 14.94 18.16
C PHE A 827 42.66 14.62 18.71
N LYS A 828 42.71 14.04 19.91
CA LYS A 828 43.96 13.57 20.52
C LYS A 828 44.38 12.23 19.93
N ASP A 829 45.66 11.89 20.10
CA ASP A 829 46.15 10.55 19.78
C ASP A 829 45.32 9.48 20.51
N GLY A 830 44.70 8.59 19.74
CA GLY A 830 43.81 7.53 20.25
C GLY A 830 42.31 7.85 20.18
N ASP A 831 41.91 9.10 19.89
CA ASP A 831 40.48 9.44 19.69
C ASP A 831 39.93 8.88 18.36
N VAL A 832 40.80 8.67 17.35
CA VAL A 832 40.45 8.06 16.07
C VAL A 832 40.55 6.55 16.17
N VAL A 833 39.42 5.86 16.02
CA VAL A 833 39.33 4.41 16.20
C VAL A 833 39.45 3.65 14.89
N SER A 834 40.04 2.46 14.95
CA SER A 834 40.16 1.54 13.82
C SER A 834 39.19 0.37 13.96
N TYR A 835 38.33 0.19 12.98
CA TYR A 835 37.44 -0.97 12.84
C TYR A 835 37.14 -1.27 11.37
N LYS A 836 36.71 -2.50 11.08
CA LYS A 836 36.20 -2.88 9.75
C LYS A 836 34.69 -2.62 9.72
N SER A 837 34.25 -1.74 8.82
CA SER A 837 32.81 -1.53 8.58
C SER A 837 32.19 -2.79 8.00
N SER A 838 31.00 -3.17 8.47
CA SER A 838 30.23 -4.32 7.91
C SER A 838 29.83 -4.10 6.46
N GLN A 839 29.72 -2.84 6.03
CA GLN A 839 29.41 -2.45 4.65
C GLN A 839 30.66 -2.48 3.75
N PHE A 840 31.86 -2.65 4.31
CA PHE A 840 33.11 -2.45 3.57
C PHE A 840 33.18 -3.29 2.29
N ASP A 841 32.87 -4.59 2.38
CA ASP A 841 32.96 -5.52 1.26
C ASP A 841 31.82 -5.33 0.22
N TRP A 842 30.80 -4.52 0.56
CA TRP A 842 29.69 -4.14 -0.33
C TRP A 842 29.93 -2.81 -1.04
N VAL A 843 30.72 -1.92 -0.42
CA VAL A 843 30.99 -0.55 -0.90
C VAL A 843 32.28 -0.49 -1.72
N TYR A 844 33.31 -1.24 -1.31
CA TYR A 844 34.61 -1.24 -1.97
C TYR A 844 34.83 -2.54 -2.73
N GLU A 845 35.15 -2.43 -4.01
CA GLU A 845 35.57 -3.57 -4.82
C GLU A 845 36.83 -4.20 -4.21
N LYS A 846 36.84 -5.54 -4.13
CA LYS A 846 38.03 -6.29 -3.76
C LYS A 846 39.09 -6.09 -4.86
N PRO A 847 40.35 -5.82 -4.49
CA PRO A 847 41.44 -5.67 -5.44
C PRO A 847 41.52 -6.77 -6.50
#